data_AF-A0A350J8B1-F1
#
_entry.id   AF-A0A350J8B1-F1
#
_cell.length_a   1.000
_cell.length_b   1.000
_cell.length_c   1.000
_cell.angle_alpha   90.00
_cell.angle_beta   90.00
_cell.angle_gamma   90.00
#
_symmetry.space_group_name_H-M   'P 1'
#
loop_
_entity.id
_entity.type
_entity.pdbx_description
1 polymer ?
#
loop_
_entity_poly.entity_id
_entity_poly.type
_entity_poly.pdbx_seq_one_letter_code
_entity_poly.pdbx_strand_id
1 'polypeptide(L)'
;ENYAIKTGIHPKDSTLKNIATMEKQLREMGASFDWDYELATCMPEYYKWNQWLFLKLYEKGLAYRKNAPVNWCPKCNTVLANEQVVDGKCERCDSEVIKKNMTQWFFKITEYAQELLDCLPDLDWPEKTKKIQTNWIGRSEGSQVAFTVEKDGEILKDENGNDLKLEVFTTRADTFMGVTYVVVAPESELCNILTTDECRAAVEDYKVFTSKASDIDRMSTTREKTGVFTGAYAIHPLNGRKVPIWTSDYVIAAYGTGVVMAVPAHDERDFEFATKFGLDIIRVVQSAEGVEDELPYCDKKGILVNSGEFDGIEMHAAIDAIVGKLATMGMGEKKVNYRLRDWLISRQRYWGTPIPMIHCEKCGVVPVPESDLPVLLPYDVEFTPDGESPLAKCDSFMNCKCPKCGGDAKRDPDTMDTFVDSSWYEFRYVDNKNDNAIFDKDKVKALCPVDKYVGGPEHAAMHLLYARFIAKAMRDMGLIDFDEPFTSLVHQGIILGPDGNRMSKSRGNTVAPDEYVAKYGSDVFRTYLAFGFAYTEGGPWSDKGLQAITKFTGRVEKLAEEVSGTPKCDISALSMGKEEKDLNYVLNYTIKSVTNDVDRFQFNTSIARMMELINAIGKYQQTANADKGFVRYCTEILILLLSPFAPHMTEEIWCEKFGNDYSIFNQKWPSFDESALVKDEIEIAVQINGKVSFKIDVPADADQAAVEGLVKGDERFEKALAGRNIVKFIYVKGRLANVVAK
;
A
#
# COMPACT_ATOMS: atom_id res chain seq x y z
N GLU A 1 11.14 -2.33 20.53
CA GLU A 1 10.74 -1.68 21.81
C GLU A 1 9.57 -2.35 22.55
N ASN A 2 8.36 -2.49 21.98
CA ASN A 2 7.23 -3.08 22.72
C ASN A 2 7.53 -4.48 23.31
N TYR A 3 8.30 -5.29 22.58
CA TYR A 3 8.81 -6.57 23.07
C TYR A 3 9.79 -6.42 24.24
N ALA A 4 10.69 -5.43 24.17
CA ALA A 4 11.65 -5.10 25.23
C ALA A 4 10.93 -4.70 26.52
N ILE A 5 9.91 -3.82 26.43
CA ILE A 5 9.08 -3.44 27.57
C ILE A 5 8.39 -4.66 28.20
N LYS A 6 7.84 -5.56 27.37
CA LYS A 6 7.16 -6.78 27.86
C LYS A 6 8.11 -7.76 28.55
N THR A 7 9.37 -7.82 28.13
CA THR A 7 10.34 -8.84 28.58
C THR A 7 11.36 -8.31 29.59
N GLY A 8 11.48 -6.99 29.73
CA GLY A 8 12.53 -6.33 30.50
C GLY A 8 13.92 -6.36 29.85
N ILE A 9 14.06 -6.95 28.66
CA ILE A 9 15.34 -7.02 27.93
C ILE A 9 15.56 -5.70 27.21
N HIS A 10 16.76 -5.12 27.30
CA HIS A 10 17.07 -3.86 26.61
C HIS A 10 16.81 -3.97 25.09
N PRO A 11 16.18 -2.97 24.45
CA PRO A 11 15.77 -3.09 23.05
C PRO A 11 16.93 -3.32 22.09
N LYS A 12 18.10 -2.71 22.30
CA LYS A 12 19.32 -2.99 21.52
C LYS A 12 19.66 -4.47 21.49
N ASP A 13 19.74 -5.11 22.66
CA ASP A 13 20.15 -6.51 22.79
C ASP A 13 19.11 -7.44 22.18
N SER A 14 17.83 -7.16 22.44
CA SER A 14 16.74 -7.95 21.87
C SER A 14 16.70 -7.85 20.35
N THR A 15 16.94 -6.66 19.78
CA THR A 15 16.96 -6.44 18.33
C THR A 15 18.15 -7.14 17.69
N LEU A 16 19.37 -6.94 18.20
CA LEU A 16 20.57 -7.58 17.65
C LEU A 16 20.50 -9.12 17.72
N LYS A 17 19.94 -9.67 18.81
CA LYS A 17 19.69 -11.11 18.92
C LYS A 17 18.66 -11.58 17.89
N ASN A 18 17.60 -10.82 17.66
CA ASN A 18 16.58 -11.17 16.67
C ASN A 18 17.13 -11.09 15.24
N ILE A 19 17.95 -10.08 14.91
CA ILE A 19 18.65 -9.96 13.62
C ILE A 19 19.48 -11.23 13.38
N ALA A 20 20.38 -11.58 14.31
CA ALA A 20 21.21 -12.78 14.17
C ALA A 20 20.39 -14.08 14.04
N THR A 21 19.25 -14.16 14.72
CA THR A 21 18.35 -15.33 14.63
C THR A 21 17.68 -15.42 13.26
N MET A 22 17.11 -14.31 12.79
CA MET A 22 16.40 -14.25 11.50
C MET A 22 17.37 -14.41 10.32
N GLU A 23 18.54 -13.80 10.40
CA GLU A 23 19.61 -13.97 9.40
C GLU A 23 19.99 -15.44 9.27
N LYS A 24 20.24 -16.13 10.40
CA LYS A 24 20.53 -17.56 10.41
C LYS A 24 19.41 -18.36 9.73
N GLN A 25 18.16 -18.12 10.09
CA GLN A 25 17.01 -18.83 9.50
C GLN A 25 16.91 -18.58 7.99
N LEU A 26 17.10 -17.33 7.54
CA LEU A 26 17.09 -16.97 6.12
C LEU A 26 18.21 -17.67 5.35
N ARG A 27 19.43 -17.71 5.90
CA ARG A 27 20.57 -18.44 5.32
C ARG A 27 20.31 -19.95 5.23
N GLU A 28 19.76 -20.56 6.28
CA GLU A 28 19.39 -21.99 6.29
C GLU A 28 18.27 -22.31 5.29
N MET A 29 17.35 -21.37 5.05
CA MET A 29 16.34 -21.45 3.99
C MET A 29 16.89 -21.09 2.59
N GLY A 30 18.20 -20.87 2.44
CA GLY A 30 18.84 -20.53 1.16
C GLY A 30 18.37 -19.20 0.56
N ALA A 31 18.07 -18.19 1.39
CA ALA A 31 17.80 -16.85 0.91
C ALA A 31 19.07 -16.25 0.29
N SER A 32 19.07 -16.06 -1.03
CA SER A 32 20.20 -15.55 -1.80
C SER A 32 20.29 -14.02 -1.79
N PHE A 33 20.30 -13.42 -0.60
CA PHE A 33 20.56 -11.98 -0.47
C PHE A 33 22.05 -11.69 -0.63
N ASP A 34 22.37 -10.50 -1.12
CA ASP A 34 23.73 -9.96 -1.03
C ASP A 34 23.94 -9.38 0.38
N TRP A 35 24.46 -10.22 1.26
CA TRP A 35 24.67 -9.90 2.67
C TRP A 35 25.74 -8.83 2.90
N ASP A 36 26.58 -8.52 1.92
CA ASP A 36 27.53 -7.40 2.04
C ASP A 36 26.83 -6.05 2.15
N TYR A 37 25.58 -5.98 1.68
CA TYR A 37 24.73 -4.80 1.73
C TYR A 37 23.74 -4.80 2.90
N GLU A 38 23.86 -5.71 3.87
CA GLU A 38 22.98 -5.72 5.05
C GLU A 38 22.97 -4.36 5.78
N LEU A 39 21.78 -4.00 6.29
CA LEU A 39 21.51 -2.78 7.03
C LEU A 39 20.70 -3.09 8.29
N ALA A 40 21.01 -2.36 9.36
CA ALA A 40 20.20 -2.35 10.57
C ALA A 40 19.86 -0.90 10.93
N THR A 41 18.59 -0.52 10.78
CA THR A 41 18.18 0.90 10.88
C THR A 41 18.40 1.52 12.26
N CYS A 42 18.46 0.68 13.31
CA CYS A 42 18.75 1.12 14.67
C CYS A 42 20.23 1.37 14.96
N MET A 43 21.12 1.14 13.99
CA MET A 43 22.56 1.33 14.15
C MET A 43 22.98 2.77 13.80
N PRO A 44 23.94 3.38 14.53
CA PRO A 44 24.38 4.76 14.30
C PRO A 44 24.81 5.06 12.87
N GLU A 45 25.43 4.08 12.22
CA GLU A 45 25.91 4.17 10.83
C GLU A 45 24.76 4.38 9.84
N TYR A 46 23.55 3.93 10.19
CA TYR A 46 22.33 4.19 9.43
C TYR A 46 21.65 5.48 9.89
N TYR A 47 21.28 5.58 11.17
CA TYR A 47 20.40 6.67 11.61
C TYR A 47 21.09 8.04 11.67
N LYS A 48 22.43 8.12 11.57
CA LYS A 48 23.13 9.37 11.22
C LYS A 48 22.51 10.02 9.99
N TRP A 49 22.13 9.22 9.00
CA TRP A 49 21.56 9.69 7.75
C TRP A 49 20.07 10.01 7.84
N ASN A 50 19.32 9.36 8.73
CA ASN A 50 17.98 9.83 9.10
C ASN A 50 18.05 11.25 9.70
N GLN A 51 19.02 11.48 10.59
CA GLN A 51 19.23 12.80 11.19
C GLN A 51 19.64 13.83 10.15
N TRP A 52 20.58 13.48 9.28
CA TRP A 52 20.98 14.33 8.16
C TRP A 52 19.80 14.67 7.24
N LEU A 53 19.01 13.67 6.84
CA LEU A 53 17.83 13.85 6.00
C LEU A 53 16.80 14.77 6.68
N PHE A 54 16.55 14.57 7.98
CA PHE A 54 15.70 15.47 8.76
C PHE A 54 16.18 16.92 8.69
N LEU A 55 17.49 17.17 8.87
CA LEU A 55 18.05 18.51 8.77
C LEU A 55 17.84 19.11 7.38
N LYS A 56 18.00 18.33 6.31
CA LYS A 56 17.75 18.79 4.94
C LYS A 56 16.28 19.09 4.66
N LEU A 57 15.37 18.27 5.18
CA LEU A 57 13.94 18.57 5.12
C LEU A 57 13.60 19.83 5.92
N TYR A 58 14.24 20.05 7.08
CA TYR A 58 14.08 21.27 7.88
C TYR A 58 14.58 22.52 7.14
N GLU A 59 15.77 22.47 6.55
CA GLU A 59 16.34 23.54 5.70
C GLU A 59 15.44 23.91 4.52
N LYS A 60 14.71 22.92 3.96
CA LYS A 60 13.76 23.11 2.86
C LYS A 60 12.34 23.49 3.31
N GLY A 61 12.09 23.67 4.62
CA GLY A 61 10.76 23.98 5.15
C GLY A 61 9.77 22.81 5.08
N LEU A 62 10.25 21.59 4.81
CA LEU A 62 9.48 20.36 4.79
C LEU A 62 9.42 19.67 6.14
N ALA A 63 10.33 19.97 7.07
CA ALA A 63 10.20 19.55 8.47
C ALA A 63 9.89 20.76 9.36
N TYR A 64 8.88 20.66 10.21
CA TYR A 64 8.48 21.76 11.08
C TYR A 64 7.84 21.27 12.38
N ARG A 65 7.72 22.18 13.36
CA ARG A 65 7.16 21.88 14.68
C ARG A 65 5.92 22.72 14.93
N LYS A 66 4.82 22.11 15.39
CA LYS A 66 3.58 22.82 15.76
C LYS A 66 2.89 22.15 16.95
N ASN A 67 2.08 22.92 17.67
CA ASN A 67 1.09 22.37 18.59
C ASN A 67 -0.12 21.88 17.79
N ALA A 68 -0.53 20.64 18.00
CA ALA A 68 -1.67 20.06 17.29
C ALA A 68 -2.36 18.99 18.15
N PRO A 69 -3.65 18.69 17.90
CA PRO A 69 -4.28 17.48 18.41
C PRO A 69 -3.64 16.27 17.74
N VAL A 70 -3.00 15.42 18.54
CA VAL A 70 -2.29 14.23 18.07
C VAL A 70 -3.01 12.98 18.51
N ASN A 71 -2.94 11.94 17.69
CA ASN A 71 -3.44 10.62 18.02
C ASN A 71 -2.57 10.05 19.14
N TRP A 72 -3.16 9.71 20.29
CA TRP A 72 -2.46 9.17 21.44
C TRP A 72 -2.97 7.77 21.76
N CYS A 73 -2.06 6.81 21.85
CA CYS A 73 -2.38 5.47 22.30
C CYS A 73 -2.14 5.36 23.81
N PRO A 74 -3.19 5.22 24.64
CA PRO A 74 -3.04 5.16 26.11
C PRO A 74 -2.32 3.89 26.57
N LYS A 75 -2.35 2.81 25.78
CA LYS A 75 -1.66 1.56 26.10
C LYS A 75 -0.19 1.58 25.70
N CYS A 76 0.14 2.25 24.58
CA CYS A 76 1.54 2.42 24.16
C CYS A 76 2.21 3.66 24.80
N ASN A 77 1.44 4.55 25.43
CA ASN A 77 1.89 5.83 25.97
C ASN A 77 2.74 6.62 24.96
N THR A 78 2.23 6.76 23.73
CA THR A 78 2.91 7.48 22.66
C THR A 78 1.91 8.02 21.64
N VAL A 79 2.35 9.05 20.93
CA VAL A 79 1.67 9.54 19.73
C VAL A 79 1.76 8.55 18.56
N LEU A 80 0.77 8.61 17.67
CA LEU A 80 0.64 7.84 16.43
C LEU A 80 0.46 8.80 15.24
N ALA A 81 0.96 8.45 14.07
CA ALA A 81 0.54 9.08 12.81
C ALA A 81 -0.93 8.72 12.49
N ASN A 82 -1.58 9.41 11.55
CA ASN A 82 -2.98 9.11 11.19
C ASN A 82 -3.11 7.71 10.58
N GLU A 83 -2.09 7.32 9.83
CA GLU A 83 -1.99 6.05 9.12
C GLU A 83 -1.83 4.86 10.07
N GLN A 84 -1.38 5.11 11.31
CA GLN A 84 -1.22 4.11 12.38
C GLN A 84 -2.49 3.94 13.24
N VAL A 85 -3.57 4.64 12.87
CA VAL A 85 -4.90 4.53 13.47
C VAL A 85 -5.81 3.79 12.50
N VAL A 86 -6.07 2.52 12.79
CA VAL A 86 -6.93 1.65 11.98
C VAL A 86 -8.24 1.45 12.72
N ASP A 87 -9.37 1.85 12.13
CA ASP A 87 -10.70 1.79 12.74
C ASP A 87 -10.76 2.40 14.17
N GLY A 88 -10.06 3.53 14.36
CA GLY A 88 -10.03 4.27 15.63
C GLY A 88 -9.11 3.66 16.67
N LYS A 89 -8.38 2.60 16.32
CA LYS A 89 -7.52 1.81 17.21
C LYS A 89 -6.08 1.86 16.78
N CYS A 90 -5.18 1.64 17.74
CA CYS A 90 -3.75 1.57 17.47
C CYS A 90 -3.41 0.33 16.64
N GLU A 91 -2.71 0.51 15.51
CA GLU A 91 -2.27 -0.57 14.60
C GLU A 91 -1.51 -1.72 15.29
N ARG A 92 -0.90 -1.45 16.46
CA ARG A 92 0.01 -2.36 17.16
C ARG A 92 -0.64 -3.13 18.29
N CYS A 93 -1.64 -2.55 18.95
CA CYS A 93 -2.13 -3.07 20.23
C CYS A 93 -3.66 -3.04 20.40
N ASP A 94 -4.37 -2.59 19.37
CA ASP A 94 -5.82 -2.56 19.23
C ASP A 94 -6.58 -1.74 20.29
N SER A 95 -5.88 -0.94 21.11
CA SER A 95 -6.54 -0.03 22.05
C SER A 95 -7.12 1.18 21.32
N GLU A 96 -8.23 1.69 21.81
CA GLU A 96 -8.84 2.95 21.36
C GLU A 96 -7.82 4.10 21.46
N VAL A 97 -7.77 4.90 20.39
CA VAL A 97 -6.89 6.06 20.27
C VAL A 97 -7.66 7.31 20.72
N ILE A 98 -7.06 8.08 21.62
CA ILE A 98 -7.61 9.36 22.09
C ILE A 98 -6.87 10.53 21.45
N LYS A 99 -7.40 11.75 21.57
CA LYS A 99 -6.70 12.97 21.14
C LYS A 99 -6.05 13.66 22.34
N LYS A 100 -4.81 14.12 22.17
CA LYS A 100 -4.10 14.97 23.13
C LYS A 100 -3.46 16.13 22.37
N ASN A 101 -3.54 17.35 22.88
CA ASN A 101 -2.79 18.47 22.29
C ASN A 101 -1.33 18.38 22.72
N MET A 102 -0.43 18.29 21.75
CA MET A 102 1.02 18.23 22.00
C MET A 102 1.77 18.98 20.91
N THR A 103 2.87 19.63 21.30
CA THR A 103 3.82 20.19 20.34
C THR A 103 4.70 19.08 19.78
N GLN A 104 4.63 18.82 18.48
CA GLN A 104 5.26 17.69 17.80
C GLN A 104 5.93 18.11 16.49
N TRP A 105 6.77 17.24 15.94
CA TRP A 105 7.43 17.40 14.64
C TRP A 105 6.63 16.73 13.52
N PHE A 106 6.58 17.42 12.38
CA PHE A 106 5.85 17.01 11.19
C PHE A 106 6.72 17.12 9.95
N PHE A 107 6.51 16.19 9.00
CA PHE A 107 6.92 16.36 7.61
C PHE A 107 5.74 16.82 6.75
N LYS A 108 5.99 17.84 5.93
CA LYS A 108 4.99 18.55 5.12
C LYS A 108 4.66 17.81 3.83
N ILE A 109 4.28 16.54 3.95
CA ILE A 109 3.91 15.66 2.82
C ILE A 109 2.76 16.25 1.98
N THR A 110 1.93 17.12 2.56
CA THR A 110 0.82 17.77 1.85
C THR A 110 1.27 18.68 0.72
N GLU A 111 2.50 19.22 0.74
CA GLU A 111 3.07 19.96 -0.41
C GLU A 111 3.19 19.09 -1.67
N TYR A 112 3.32 17.77 -1.50
CA TYR A 112 3.45 16.81 -2.59
C TYR A 112 2.13 16.11 -2.90
N ALA A 113 1.00 16.49 -2.28
CA ALA A 113 -0.26 15.73 -2.38
C ALA A 113 -0.78 15.59 -3.83
N GLN A 114 -0.68 16.65 -4.63
CA GLN A 114 -1.07 16.61 -6.04
C GLN A 114 -0.15 15.70 -6.85
N GLU A 115 1.17 15.86 -6.70
CA GLU A 115 2.14 15.06 -7.44
C GLU A 115 2.05 13.57 -7.07
N LEU A 116 1.83 13.27 -5.79
CA LEU A 116 1.57 11.91 -5.31
C LEU A 116 0.31 11.30 -5.94
N LEU A 117 -0.68 12.09 -6.35
CA LEU A 117 -1.84 11.60 -7.11
C LEU A 117 -1.53 11.43 -8.59
N ASP A 118 -0.87 12.42 -9.19
CA ASP A 118 -0.66 12.48 -10.64
C ASP A 118 0.25 11.36 -11.15
N CYS A 119 1.21 10.89 -10.33
CA CYS A 119 2.09 9.79 -10.71
C CYS A 119 1.49 8.38 -10.51
N LEU A 120 0.37 8.23 -9.79
CA LEU A 120 -0.22 6.90 -9.50
C LEU A 120 -0.70 6.10 -10.73
N PRO A 121 -1.36 6.69 -11.74
CA PRO A 121 -1.92 5.94 -12.86
C PRO A 121 -0.89 5.09 -13.61
N ASP A 122 0.32 5.65 -13.82
CA ASP A 122 1.37 5.08 -14.66
C ASP A 122 2.21 3.98 -13.96
N LEU A 123 2.03 3.79 -12.65
CA LEU A 123 2.77 2.78 -11.89
C LEU A 123 2.25 1.35 -12.17
N ASP A 124 3.15 0.37 -12.30
CA ASP A 124 2.80 -1.06 -12.36
C ASP A 124 2.48 -1.60 -10.95
N TRP A 125 1.44 -1.05 -10.35
CA TRP A 125 0.99 -1.34 -8.99
C TRP A 125 -0.43 -1.91 -9.00
N PRO A 126 -0.82 -2.70 -7.99
CA PRO A 126 -2.18 -3.22 -7.90
C PRO A 126 -3.20 -2.07 -7.84
N GLU A 127 -4.23 -2.13 -8.68
CA GLU A 127 -5.27 -1.10 -8.77
C GLU A 127 -5.95 -0.81 -7.44
N LYS A 128 -6.09 -1.83 -6.59
CA LYS A 128 -6.60 -1.67 -5.22
C LYS A 128 -5.71 -0.75 -4.38
N THR A 129 -4.39 -0.87 -4.51
CA THR A 129 -3.40 -0.07 -3.78
C THR A 129 -3.40 1.38 -4.26
N LYS A 130 -3.43 1.60 -5.58
CA LYS A 130 -3.60 2.93 -6.17
C LYS A 130 -4.87 3.60 -5.64
N LYS A 131 -6.01 2.88 -5.68
CA LYS A 131 -7.29 3.37 -5.15
C LYS A 131 -7.25 3.68 -3.65
N ILE A 132 -6.56 2.87 -2.84
CA ILE A 132 -6.36 3.15 -1.41
C ILE A 132 -5.61 4.48 -1.25
N GLN A 133 -4.50 4.70 -1.97
CA GLN A 133 -3.76 5.95 -1.88
C GLN A 133 -4.56 7.14 -2.42
N THR A 134 -5.26 7.01 -3.55
CA THR A 134 -6.14 8.07 -4.07
C THR A 134 -7.19 8.49 -3.05
N ASN A 135 -7.86 7.51 -2.43
CA ASN A 135 -8.84 7.78 -1.38
C ASN A 135 -8.18 8.36 -0.12
N TRP A 136 -6.98 7.88 0.24
CA TRP A 136 -6.21 8.37 1.39
C TRP A 136 -5.86 9.84 1.24
N ILE A 137 -5.28 10.20 0.10
CA ILE A 137 -4.92 11.57 -0.23
C ILE A 137 -6.18 12.45 -0.33
N GLY A 138 -7.25 11.92 -0.93
CA GLY A 138 -8.60 12.45 -0.84
C GLY A 138 -8.70 13.90 -1.33
N ARG A 139 -8.30 14.13 -2.58
CA ARG A 139 -8.41 15.45 -3.23
C ARG A 139 -9.87 15.82 -3.44
N SER A 140 -10.21 17.05 -3.09
CA SER A 140 -11.52 17.66 -3.31
C SER A 140 -11.33 19.06 -3.89
N GLU A 141 -12.03 19.36 -4.98
CA GLU A 141 -12.13 20.72 -5.51
C GLU A 141 -13.40 21.37 -4.98
N GLY A 142 -13.27 22.58 -4.48
CA GLY A 142 -14.39 23.35 -3.98
C GLY A 142 -14.03 24.81 -3.83
N SER A 143 -14.63 25.43 -2.84
CA SER A 143 -14.47 26.83 -2.55
C SER A 143 -14.16 27.02 -1.08
N GLN A 144 -13.23 27.92 -0.80
CA GLN A 144 -13.11 28.51 0.51
C GLN A 144 -13.99 29.76 0.53
N VAL A 145 -14.88 29.86 1.50
CA VAL A 145 -15.74 31.04 1.71
C VAL A 145 -15.64 31.46 3.17
N ALA A 146 -15.92 32.71 3.47
CA ALA A 146 -15.72 33.25 4.82
C ALA A 146 -16.95 34.01 5.34
N PHE A 147 -17.10 33.98 6.66
CA PHE A 147 -18.07 34.78 7.40
C PHE A 147 -17.33 35.79 8.29
N THR A 148 -17.94 36.93 8.56
CA THR A 148 -17.48 37.81 9.64
C THR A 148 -18.05 37.29 10.97
N VAL A 149 -17.29 37.40 12.06
CA VAL A 149 -17.74 36.93 13.38
C VAL A 149 -18.25 38.10 14.22
N GLU A 150 -19.42 37.94 14.83
CA GLU A 150 -19.94 38.80 15.89
C GLU A 150 -19.95 38.04 17.23
N LYS A 151 -19.38 38.65 18.27
CA LYS A 151 -19.35 38.11 19.62
C LYS A 151 -19.65 39.24 20.61
N ASP A 152 -20.56 39.01 21.54
CA ASP A 152 -20.98 40.00 22.55
C ASP A 152 -21.44 41.35 21.94
N GLY A 153 -22.01 41.32 20.72
CA GLY A 153 -22.50 42.49 19.99
C GLY A 153 -21.42 43.25 19.21
N GLU A 154 -20.17 42.80 19.22
CA GLU A 154 -19.06 43.43 18.48
C GLU A 154 -18.48 42.50 17.41
N ILE A 155 -17.97 43.09 16.33
CA ILE A 155 -17.24 42.35 15.29
C ILE A 155 -15.88 41.96 15.84
N LEU A 156 -15.64 40.65 15.92
CA LEU A 156 -14.40 40.12 16.44
C LEU A 156 -13.25 40.41 15.48
N LYS A 157 -12.09 40.80 16.02
CA LYS A 157 -10.89 41.11 15.24
C LYS A 157 -9.85 40.01 15.32
N ASP A 158 -9.06 39.83 14.27
CA ASP A 158 -7.88 38.97 14.27
C ASP A 158 -6.68 39.64 14.98
N GLU A 159 -5.58 38.92 15.10
CA GLU A 159 -4.33 39.39 15.73
C GLU A 159 -3.71 40.63 15.05
N ASN A 160 -4.10 40.90 13.81
CA ASN A 160 -3.62 42.04 13.02
C ASN A 160 -4.60 43.23 13.04
N GLY A 161 -5.71 43.12 13.77
CA GLY A 161 -6.74 44.15 13.89
C GLY A 161 -7.75 44.20 12.73
N ASN A 162 -7.74 43.21 11.84
CA ASN A 162 -8.76 43.08 10.78
C ASN A 162 -9.99 42.32 11.31
N ASP A 163 -11.12 42.41 10.62
CA ASP A 163 -12.29 41.57 10.94
C ASP A 163 -11.90 40.08 10.86
N LEU A 164 -12.19 39.33 11.93
CA LEU A 164 -11.95 37.89 11.94
C LEU A 164 -12.82 37.22 10.87
N LYS A 165 -12.15 36.62 9.90
CA LYS A 165 -12.77 35.79 8.87
C LYS A 165 -12.86 34.35 9.37
N LEU A 166 -14.09 33.87 9.55
CA LEU A 166 -14.37 32.48 9.83
C LEU A 166 -14.46 31.72 8.50
N GLU A 167 -13.33 31.18 8.07
CA GLU A 167 -13.20 30.47 6.80
C GLU A 167 -13.79 29.06 6.87
N VAL A 168 -14.51 28.65 5.83
CA VAL A 168 -15.08 27.30 5.65
C VAL A 168 -14.71 26.77 4.28
N PHE A 169 -14.54 25.45 4.18
CA PHE A 169 -14.40 24.77 2.89
C PHE A 169 -15.70 24.07 2.52
N THR A 170 -16.15 24.23 1.27
CA THR A 170 -17.34 23.56 0.75
C THR A 170 -17.16 23.18 -0.72
N THR A 171 -17.68 22.02 -1.11
CA THR A 171 -17.85 21.66 -2.54
C THR A 171 -19.21 22.08 -3.09
N ARG A 172 -20.05 22.69 -2.26
CA ARG A 172 -21.43 23.10 -2.55
C ARG A 172 -21.63 24.60 -2.32
N ALA A 173 -20.77 25.43 -2.93
CA ALA A 173 -20.92 26.89 -2.81
C ALA A 173 -22.23 27.39 -3.44
N ASP A 174 -22.87 26.59 -4.31
CA ASP A 174 -24.23 26.82 -4.82
C ASP A 174 -25.27 26.95 -3.71
N THR A 175 -25.08 26.26 -2.58
CA THR A 175 -26.04 26.26 -1.47
C THR A 175 -25.71 27.30 -0.40
N PHE A 176 -24.73 28.18 -0.62
CA PHE A 176 -24.23 29.12 0.39
C PHE A 176 -25.32 30.01 0.98
N MET A 177 -26.28 30.46 0.17
CA MET A 177 -27.40 31.29 0.63
C MET A 177 -28.33 30.58 1.63
N GLY A 178 -28.27 29.25 1.69
CA GLY A 178 -29.05 28.41 2.59
C GLY A 178 -28.39 28.16 3.94
N VAL A 179 -27.23 28.78 4.22
CA VAL A 179 -26.53 28.61 5.50
C VAL A 179 -27.39 29.18 6.64
N THR A 180 -27.71 28.33 7.61
CA THR A 180 -28.53 28.72 8.78
C THR A 180 -27.80 28.64 10.11
N TYR A 181 -26.65 27.98 10.16
CA TYR A 181 -25.71 28.00 11.27
C TYR A 181 -24.30 27.64 10.77
N VAL A 182 -23.30 27.90 11.61
CA VAL A 182 -21.90 27.50 11.35
C VAL A 182 -21.44 26.62 12.49
N VAL A 183 -20.63 25.61 12.18
CA VAL A 183 -20.12 24.67 13.18
C VAL A 183 -18.60 24.70 13.22
N VAL A 184 -18.03 24.89 14.41
CA VAL A 184 -16.59 24.87 14.67
C VAL A 184 -16.21 23.59 15.41
N ALA A 185 -15.05 23.01 15.08
CA ALA A 185 -14.54 21.83 15.77
C ALA A 185 -14.26 22.13 17.26
N PRO A 186 -14.69 21.26 18.21
CA PRO A 186 -14.49 21.45 19.65
C PRO A 186 -13.03 21.62 20.05
N GLU A 187 -12.13 20.88 19.39
CA GLU A 187 -10.70 20.89 19.67
C GLU A 187 -9.93 22.07 19.04
N SER A 188 -10.59 22.93 18.26
CA SER A 188 -9.94 24.08 17.60
C SER A 188 -9.72 25.25 18.57
N GLU A 189 -8.65 26.02 18.35
CA GLU A 189 -8.41 27.27 19.08
C GLU A 189 -9.52 28.30 18.81
N LEU A 190 -10.05 28.32 17.59
CA LEU A 190 -11.21 29.13 17.20
C LEU A 190 -12.40 28.87 18.12
N CYS A 191 -12.68 27.62 18.52
CA CYS A 191 -13.78 27.33 19.44
C CYS A 191 -13.64 28.13 20.75
N ASN A 192 -12.42 28.26 21.30
CA ASN A 192 -12.17 29.04 22.52
C ASN A 192 -12.37 30.54 22.29
N ILE A 193 -11.90 31.05 21.14
CA ILE A 193 -12.03 32.46 20.77
C ILE A 193 -13.50 32.84 20.61
N LEU A 194 -14.28 31.98 19.96
CA LEU A 194 -15.70 32.18 19.66
C LEU A 194 -16.60 32.06 20.89
N THR A 195 -16.18 31.29 21.90
CA THR A 195 -17.00 31.02 23.08
C THR A 195 -17.16 32.26 23.97
N THR A 196 -18.40 32.69 24.21
CA THR A 196 -18.74 33.76 25.17
C THR A 196 -18.62 33.26 26.61
N ASP A 197 -18.55 34.17 27.57
CA ASP A 197 -18.42 33.80 28.98
C ASP A 197 -19.64 33.04 29.52
N GLU A 198 -20.83 33.36 29.04
CA GLU A 198 -22.07 32.66 29.41
C GLU A 198 -22.08 31.20 28.94
N CYS A 199 -21.54 30.92 27.74
CA CYS A 199 -21.51 29.57 27.18
C CYS A 199 -20.26 28.76 27.58
N ARG A 200 -19.27 29.38 28.24
CA ARG A 200 -17.94 28.80 28.50
C ARG A 200 -17.98 27.47 29.24
N ALA A 201 -18.79 27.38 30.31
CA ALA A 201 -18.90 26.15 31.08
C ALA A 201 -19.44 24.98 30.24
N ALA A 202 -20.51 25.21 29.48
CA ALA A 202 -21.12 24.19 28.63
C ALA A 202 -20.19 23.75 27.49
N VAL A 203 -19.45 24.68 26.89
CA VAL A 203 -18.49 24.37 25.83
C VAL A 203 -17.29 23.56 26.37
N GLU A 204 -16.75 23.90 27.54
CA GLU A 204 -15.65 23.13 28.13
C GLU A 204 -16.09 21.72 28.54
N ASP A 205 -17.28 21.57 29.13
CA ASP A 205 -17.86 20.25 29.43
C ASP A 205 -18.04 19.42 28.15
N TYR A 206 -18.48 20.06 27.07
CA TYR A 206 -18.64 19.42 25.78
C TYR A 206 -17.30 19.01 25.16
N LYS A 207 -16.27 19.85 25.20
CA LYS A 207 -14.92 19.52 24.75
C LYS A 207 -14.35 18.31 25.50
N VAL A 208 -14.58 18.23 26.80
CA VAL A 208 -14.20 17.05 27.61
C VAL A 208 -14.97 15.82 27.16
N PHE A 209 -16.28 15.94 26.92
CA PHE A 209 -17.10 14.85 26.40
C PHE A 209 -16.60 14.34 25.04
N THR A 210 -16.33 15.22 24.08
CA THR A 210 -15.93 14.84 22.71
C THR A 210 -14.51 14.30 22.64
N SER A 211 -13.60 14.74 23.52
CA SER A 211 -12.22 14.24 23.60
C SER A 211 -12.11 12.74 23.88
N LYS A 212 -13.18 12.12 24.41
CA LYS A 212 -13.25 10.69 24.75
C LYS A 212 -13.64 9.82 23.55
N ALA A 213 -14.08 10.40 22.44
CA ALA A 213 -14.48 9.68 21.25
C ALA A 213 -13.43 9.84 20.13
N SER A 214 -13.19 8.76 19.37
CA SER A 214 -12.28 8.82 18.23
C SER A 214 -12.86 9.64 17.07
N ASP A 215 -12.01 10.18 16.19
CA ASP A 215 -12.47 10.88 14.97
C ASP A 215 -13.41 9.99 14.14
N ILE A 216 -13.18 8.67 14.12
CA ILE A 216 -14.02 7.72 13.38
C ILE A 216 -15.40 7.58 14.02
N ASP A 217 -15.46 7.41 15.35
CA ASP A 217 -16.73 7.32 16.06
C ASP A 217 -17.55 8.61 15.92
N ARG A 218 -16.86 9.75 15.91
CA ARG A 218 -17.45 11.09 15.71
C ARG A 218 -18.01 11.28 14.29
N MET A 219 -17.38 10.66 13.30
CA MET A 219 -17.83 10.69 11.89
C MET A 219 -18.89 9.63 11.57
N SER A 220 -19.25 8.76 12.52
CA SER A 220 -20.27 7.74 12.31
C SER A 220 -21.63 8.37 11.99
N THR A 221 -22.30 7.83 10.97
CA THR A 221 -23.67 8.21 10.59
C THR A 221 -24.72 7.66 11.55
N THR A 222 -24.39 6.65 12.36
CA THR A 222 -25.32 6.06 13.33
C THR A 222 -25.28 6.74 14.69
N ARG A 223 -24.31 7.63 14.92
CA ARG A 223 -24.16 8.34 16.18
C ARG A 223 -25.11 9.53 16.22
N GLU A 224 -25.84 9.65 17.32
CA GLU A 224 -26.71 10.78 17.57
C GLU A 224 -25.89 12.08 17.54
N LYS A 225 -26.33 13.07 16.74
CA LYS A 225 -25.63 14.35 16.64
C LYS A 225 -25.70 15.10 17.97
N THR A 226 -24.57 15.62 18.44
CA THR A 226 -24.49 16.42 19.69
C THR A 226 -23.84 17.75 19.40
N GLY A 227 -24.10 18.78 20.21
CA GLY A 227 -23.46 20.07 20.03
C GLY A 227 -23.90 21.09 21.07
N VAL A 228 -23.13 22.16 21.20
CA VAL A 228 -23.39 23.26 22.14
C VAL A 228 -23.22 24.60 21.41
N PHE A 229 -24.10 25.55 21.70
CA PHE A 229 -24.00 26.90 21.16
C PHE A 229 -22.82 27.64 21.80
N THR A 230 -22.02 28.35 20.99
CA THR A 230 -20.83 29.06 21.49
C THR A 230 -21.15 30.43 22.07
N GLY A 231 -22.35 30.98 21.81
CA GLY A 231 -22.70 32.36 22.16
C GLY A 231 -22.39 33.37 21.05
N ALA A 232 -21.53 33.02 20.09
CA ALA A 232 -21.17 33.87 18.96
C ALA A 232 -22.03 33.60 17.71
N TYR A 233 -22.04 34.57 16.82
CA TYR A 233 -22.77 34.53 15.55
C TYR A 233 -21.82 34.77 14.37
N ALA A 234 -22.07 34.11 13.25
CA ALA A 234 -21.44 34.40 11.98
C ALA A 234 -22.38 35.30 11.16
N ILE A 235 -21.82 36.28 10.47
CA ILE A 235 -22.55 37.18 9.57
C ILE A 235 -22.32 36.71 8.14
N HIS A 236 -23.40 36.33 7.48
CA HIS A 236 -23.36 35.88 6.09
C HIS A 236 -23.06 37.05 5.16
N PRO A 237 -21.98 37.01 4.35
CA PRO A 237 -21.49 38.19 3.63
C PRO A 237 -22.42 38.69 2.52
N LEU A 238 -23.22 37.81 1.90
CA LEU A 238 -24.10 38.19 0.79
C LEU A 238 -25.50 38.69 1.20
N ASN A 239 -26.09 38.15 2.27
CA ASN A 239 -27.46 38.51 2.71
C ASN A 239 -27.51 39.20 4.09
N GLY A 240 -26.36 39.33 4.78
CA GLY A 240 -26.25 39.98 6.09
C GLY A 240 -26.89 39.22 7.26
N ARG A 241 -27.38 37.98 7.04
CA ARG A 241 -28.04 37.21 8.11
C ARG A 241 -27.03 36.84 9.20
N LYS A 242 -27.44 37.03 10.45
CA LYS A 242 -26.74 36.49 11.62
C LYS A 242 -27.15 35.05 11.84
N VAL A 243 -26.20 34.14 11.81
CA VAL A 243 -26.41 32.70 12.02
C VAL A 243 -25.62 32.24 13.24
N PRO A 244 -26.19 31.41 14.13
CA PRO A 244 -25.50 30.98 15.35
C PRO A 244 -24.29 30.11 15.04
N ILE A 245 -23.22 30.26 15.83
CA ILE A 245 -22.04 29.40 15.76
C ILE A 245 -22.13 28.31 16.85
N TRP A 246 -22.12 27.06 16.43
CA TRP A 246 -22.16 25.88 17.30
C TRP A 246 -20.81 25.16 17.33
N THR A 247 -20.54 24.43 18.41
CA THR A 247 -19.47 23.43 18.47
C THR A 247 -20.08 22.04 18.46
N SER A 248 -19.56 21.14 17.62
CA SER A 248 -20.10 19.78 17.46
C SER A 248 -19.03 18.76 17.09
N ASP A 249 -19.20 17.53 17.58
CA ASP A 249 -18.27 16.43 17.37
C ASP A 249 -18.17 15.95 15.92
N TYR A 250 -19.19 16.16 15.07
CA TYR A 250 -19.11 15.74 13.66
C TYR A 250 -18.18 16.62 12.80
N VAL A 251 -17.70 17.75 13.32
CA VAL A 251 -16.69 18.60 12.66
C VAL A 251 -15.32 18.34 13.28
N ILE A 252 -14.32 18.07 12.44
CA ILE A 252 -12.96 17.73 12.85
C ILE A 252 -12.01 18.89 12.51
N ALA A 253 -11.25 19.38 13.49
CA ALA A 253 -10.37 20.54 13.32
C ALA A 253 -9.30 20.34 12.23
N ALA A 254 -8.87 19.09 12.04
CA ALA A 254 -7.82 18.72 11.10
C ALA A 254 -8.34 18.38 9.69
N TYR A 255 -9.59 18.73 9.34
CA TYR A 255 -10.13 18.61 7.98
C TYR A 255 -10.69 19.95 7.49
N GLY A 256 -10.29 20.36 6.28
CA GLY A 256 -10.62 21.68 5.74
C GLY A 256 -10.04 22.78 6.64
N THR A 257 -10.88 23.72 7.06
CA THR A 257 -10.53 24.82 7.98
C THR A 257 -10.83 24.47 9.45
N GLY A 258 -11.39 23.29 9.74
CA GLY A 258 -11.93 22.97 11.07
C GLY A 258 -13.26 23.66 11.37
N VAL A 259 -13.86 24.31 10.36
CA VAL A 259 -15.16 24.97 10.42
C VAL A 259 -15.99 24.56 9.21
N VAL A 260 -17.28 24.29 9.43
CA VAL A 260 -18.22 23.87 8.40
C VAL A 260 -19.40 24.85 8.39
N MET A 261 -19.75 25.36 7.21
CA MET A 261 -21.05 26.00 7.02
C MET A 261 -22.12 24.92 6.97
N ALA A 262 -23.22 25.12 7.67
CA ALA A 262 -24.29 24.14 7.68
C ALA A 262 -25.46 24.60 6.81
N VAL A 263 -25.85 23.75 5.85
CA VAL A 263 -26.97 24.01 4.94
C VAL A 263 -27.98 22.86 5.06
N PRO A 264 -28.86 22.89 6.07
CA PRO A 264 -29.74 21.77 6.42
C PRO A 264 -30.59 21.26 5.27
N ALA A 265 -31.05 22.13 4.38
CA ALA A 265 -31.88 21.69 3.27
C ALA A 265 -31.14 20.83 2.23
N HIS A 266 -29.79 20.77 2.27
CA HIS A 266 -28.94 20.19 1.22
C HIS A 266 -27.76 19.34 1.72
N ASP A 267 -27.68 19.05 3.02
CA ASP A 267 -26.74 18.08 3.62
C ASP A 267 -27.47 17.29 4.73
N GLU A 268 -27.36 15.96 4.68
CA GLU A 268 -28.05 15.05 5.62
C GLU A 268 -27.64 15.27 7.07
N ARG A 269 -26.35 15.49 7.34
CA ARG A 269 -25.84 15.67 8.71
C ARG A 269 -26.32 17.00 9.27
N ASP A 270 -26.31 18.03 8.43
CA ASP A 270 -26.77 19.36 8.82
C ASP A 270 -28.28 19.37 9.06
N PHE A 271 -29.05 18.59 8.29
CA PHE A 271 -30.49 18.41 8.47
C PHE A 271 -30.84 17.73 9.80
N GLU A 272 -30.16 16.63 10.12
CA GLU A 272 -30.34 15.91 11.40
C GLU A 272 -30.03 16.82 12.59
N PHE A 273 -28.91 17.55 12.53
CA PHE A 273 -28.52 18.47 13.58
C PHE A 273 -29.52 19.63 13.71
N ALA A 274 -29.92 20.27 12.60
CA ALA A 274 -30.89 21.36 12.62
C ALA A 274 -32.25 20.92 13.18
N THR A 275 -32.72 19.75 12.77
CA THR A 275 -33.99 19.17 13.26
C THR A 275 -33.94 18.92 14.76
N LYS A 276 -32.84 18.36 15.25
CA LYS A 276 -32.66 18.07 16.68
C LYS A 276 -32.60 19.32 17.55
N PHE A 277 -31.90 20.35 17.09
CA PHE A 277 -31.67 21.58 17.86
C PHE A 277 -32.65 22.71 17.53
N GLY A 278 -33.65 22.46 16.66
CA GLY A 278 -34.67 23.44 16.29
C GLY A 278 -34.10 24.64 15.52
N LEU A 279 -33.08 24.41 14.67
CA LEU A 279 -32.46 25.44 13.84
C LEU A 279 -33.20 25.57 12.50
N ASP A 280 -33.08 26.75 11.89
CA ASP A 280 -33.76 27.05 10.63
C ASP A 280 -33.31 26.11 9.50
N ILE A 281 -34.26 25.72 8.66
CA ILE A 281 -34.02 24.90 7.45
C ILE A 281 -34.55 25.69 6.26
N ILE A 282 -33.64 26.17 5.40
CA ILE A 282 -34.00 26.97 4.22
C ILE A 282 -33.58 26.24 2.95
N ARG A 283 -34.56 25.91 2.11
CA ARG A 283 -34.32 25.40 0.75
C ARG A 283 -33.75 26.51 -0.12
N VAL A 284 -32.62 26.21 -0.76
CA VAL A 284 -32.00 27.07 -1.78
C VAL A 284 -31.73 26.40 -3.12
N VAL A 285 -31.98 25.08 -3.23
CA VAL A 285 -31.93 24.33 -4.50
C VAL A 285 -33.19 23.46 -4.62
N GLN A 286 -33.73 23.38 -5.83
CA GLN A 286 -34.84 22.49 -6.20
C GLN A 286 -34.52 21.75 -7.50
N SER A 287 -35.14 20.59 -7.72
CA SER A 287 -34.92 19.76 -8.91
C SER A 287 -35.36 20.46 -10.20
N ALA A 288 -36.45 21.21 -10.15
CA ALA A 288 -36.95 22.06 -11.22
C ALA A 288 -37.84 23.18 -10.70
N GLU A 289 -38.18 24.15 -11.55
CA GLU A 289 -38.96 25.32 -11.17
C GLU A 289 -40.34 24.93 -10.64
N GLY A 290 -40.64 25.33 -9.40
CA GLY A 290 -41.91 25.07 -8.74
C GLY A 290 -42.08 23.64 -8.22
N VAL A 291 -41.01 22.84 -8.16
CA VAL A 291 -41.04 21.50 -7.59
C VAL A 291 -40.70 21.54 -6.11
N GLU A 292 -41.56 20.94 -5.28
CA GLU A 292 -41.35 20.81 -3.85
C GLU A 292 -40.76 19.43 -3.53
N ASP A 293 -39.44 19.28 -3.67
CA ASP A 293 -38.75 18.01 -3.36
C ASP A 293 -38.83 17.68 -1.85
N GLU A 294 -38.48 16.45 -1.46
CA GLU A 294 -38.25 16.14 -0.05
C GLU A 294 -36.95 16.78 0.44
N LEU A 295 -36.90 17.12 1.74
CA LEU A 295 -35.69 17.63 2.39
C LEU A 295 -35.07 16.54 3.27
N PRO A 296 -33.73 16.44 3.33
CA PRO A 296 -32.76 17.28 2.62
C PRO A 296 -32.60 16.89 1.14
N TYR A 297 -32.63 17.88 0.24
CA TYR A 297 -32.39 17.69 -1.20
C TYR A 297 -30.89 17.73 -1.50
N CYS A 298 -30.26 16.55 -1.55
CA CYS A 298 -28.81 16.38 -1.68
C CYS A 298 -28.34 16.06 -3.11
N ASP A 299 -29.24 16.05 -4.10
CA ASP A 299 -28.87 15.75 -5.49
C ASP A 299 -27.87 16.80 -6.02
N LYS A 300 -27.05 16.39 -6.99
CA LYS A 300 -26.04 17.23 -7.66
C LYS A 300 -26.58 17.82 -8.96
N LYS A 301 -27.89 18.03 -9.03
CA LYS A 301 -28.57 18.74 -10.12
C LYS A 301 -29.66 19.61 -9.51
N GLY A 302 -29.90 20.77 -10.10
CA GLY A 302 -30.99 21.63 -9.67
C GLY A 302 -30.77 23.08 -10.06
N ILE A 303 -31.76 23.88 -9.73
CA ILE A 303 -31.77 25.33 -9.92
C ILE A 303 -31.88 26.03 -8.57
N LEU A 304 -31.24 27.18 -8.45
CA LEU A 304 -31.26 27.96 -7.22
C LEU A 304 -32.61 28.65 -7.01
N VAL A 305 -33.04 28.68 -5.75
CA VAL A 305 -34.19 29.42 -5.23
C VAL A 305 -33.84 30.07 -3.91
N ASN A 306 -34.62 31.07 -3.47
CA ASN A 306 -34.40 31.78 -2.20
C ASN A 306 -32.94 32.26 -2.01
N SER A 307 -32.27 32.56 -3.12
CA SER A 307 -30.84 32.86 -3.24
C SER A 307 -30.59 34.27 -3.80
N GLY A 308 -31.63 35.10 -3.92
CA GLY A 308 -31.50 36.51 -4.27
C GLY A 308 -31.07 36.72 -5.70
N GLU A 309 -29.92 37.37 -5.93
CA GLU A 309 -29.42 37.63 -7.30
C GLU A 309 -29.03 36.34 -8.06
N PHE A 310 -28.97 35.20 -7.38
CA PHE A 310 -28.62 33.90 -7.96
C PHE A 310 -29.83 33.00 -8.26
N ASP A 311 -31.05 33.47 -8.02
CA ASP A 311 -32.27 32.68 -8.30
C ASP A 311 -32.40 32.31 -9.78
N GLY A 312 -32.81 31.07 -10.05
CA GLY A 312 -32.98 30.53 -11.40
C GLY A 312 -31.69 30.07 -12.09
N ILE A 313 -30.52 30.30 -11.48
CA ILE A 313 -29.25 29.80 -12.01
C ILE A 313 -29.13 28.29 -11.74
N GLU A 314 -28.59 27.54 -12.70
CA GLU A 314 -28.24 26.12 -12.51
C GLU A 314 -27.09 25.97 -11.51
N MET A 315 -27.16 24.96 -10.65
CA MET A 315 -26.28 24.86 -9.48
C MET A 315 -24.77 24.90 -9.78
N HIS A 316 -24.28 24.28 -10.86
CA HIS A 316 -22.84 24.31 -11.17
C HIS A 316 -22.39 25.69 -11.64
N ALA A 317 -23.22 26.37 -12.43
CA ALA A 317 -22.98 27.76 -12.81
C ALA A 317 -23.06 28.72 -11.60
N ALA A 318 -23.92 28.41 -10.63
CA ALA A 318 -24.08 29.20 -9.42
C ALA A 318 -22.86 29.16 -8.50
N ILE A 319 -22.11 28.04 -8.45
CA ILE A 319 -20.84 27.96 -7.71
C ILE A 319 -19.91 29.08 -8.17
N ASP A 320 -19.71 29.23 -9.48
CA ASP A 320 -18.82 30.25 -10.04
C ASP A 320 -19.34 31.67 -9.80
N ALA A 321 -20.65 31.88 -9.92
CA ALA A 321 -21.27 33.18 -9.69
C ALA A 321 -21.15 33.64 -8.23
N ILE A 322 -21.47 32.75 -7.27
CA ILE A 322 -21.41 33.03 -5.83
C ILE A 322 -19.97 33.24 -5.39
N VAL A 323 -19.06 32.33 -5.78
CA VAL A 323 -17.63 32.46 -5.42
C VAL A 323 -17.01 33.69 -6.05
N GLY A 324 -17.35 34.01 -7.31
CA GLY A 324 -16.92 35.23 -7.97
C GLY A 324 -17.37 36.48 -7.22
N LYS A 325 -18.63 36.52 -6.76
CA LYS A 325 -19.14 37.62 -5.94
C LYS A 325 -18.37 37.73 -4.62
N LEU A 326 -18.19 36.62 -3.91
CA LEU A 326 -17.45 36.57 -2.64
C LEU A 326 -15.99 37.00 -2.80
N ALA A 327 -15.35 36.64 -3.92
CA ALA A 327 -13.98 37.05 -4.23
C ALA A 327 -13.83 38.57 -4.35
N THR A 328 -14.82 39.28 -4.92
CA THR A 328 -14.79 40.77 -4.97
C THR A 328 -14.83 41.42 -3.59
N MET A 329 -15.30 40.68 -2.57
CA MET A 329 -15.38 41.11 -1.17
C MET A 329 -14.19 40.59 -0.34
N GLY A 330 -13.28 39.82 -0.95
CA GLY A 330 -12.21 39.10 -0.24
C GLY A 330 -12.75 38.02 0.71
N MET A 331 -13.96 37.49 0.45
CA MET A 331 -14.67 36.51 1.29
C MET A 331 -14.84 35.15 0.60
N GLY A 332 -14.21 34.93 -0.55
CA GLY A 332 -14.23 33.61 -1.17
C GLY A 332 -13.25 33.44 -2.32
N GLU A 333 -12.82 32.20 -2.53
CA GLU A 333 -11.95 31.78 -3.62
C GLU A 333 -12.18 30.29 -3.96
N LYS A 334 -11.83 29.88 -5.18
CA LYS A 334 -11.75 28.45 -5.50
C LYS A 334 -10.53 27.86 -4.80
N LYS A 335 -10.70 26.69 -4.18
CA LYS A 335 -9.64 26.03 -3.43
C LYS A 335 -9.64 24.52 -3.65
N VAL A 336 -8.44 23.96 -3.77
CA VAL A 336 -8.23 22.51 -3.70
C VAL A 336 -7.92 22.15 -2.26
N ASN A 337 -8.61 21.15 -1.73
CA ASN A 337 -8.39 20.62 -0.40
C ASN A 337 -8.01 19.13 -0.48
N TYR A 338 -7.22 18.68 0.48
CA TYR A 338 -6.82 17.28 0.61
C TYR A 338 -7.27 16.72 1.95
N ARG A 339 -7.62 15.44 1.95
CA ARG A 339 -7.83 14.68 3.19
C ARG A 339 -6.49 14.32 3.85
N LEU A 340 -5.43 14.16 3.06
CA LEU A 340 -4.07 13.95 3.55
C LEU A 340 -3.69 15.02 4.57
N ARG A 341 -3.03 14.59 5.64
CA ARG A 341 -2.48 15.48 6.65
C ARG A 341 -0.96 15.38 6.64
N ASP A 342 -0.30 16.39 7.19
CA ASP A 342 1.14 16.33 7.38
C ASP A 342 1.52 15.16 8.31
N TRP A 343 2.65 14.54 7.99
CA TRP A 343 3.11 13.32 8.63
C TRP A 343 3.74 13.64 9.97
N LEU A 344 3.08 13.23 11.07
CA LEU A 344 3.62 13.36 12.43
C LEU A 344 4.73 12.34 12.66
N ILE A 345 5.97 12.79 12.83
CA ILE A 345 7.16 11.92 12.92
C ILE A 345 7.74 11.77 14.33
N SER A 346 7.53 12.72 15.25
CA SER A 346 8.08 12.59 16.62
C SER A 346 7.33 11.56 17.46
N ARG A 347 8.02 10.85 18.34
CA ARG A 347 7.50 9.81 19.24
C ARG A 347 8.12 9.96 20.63
N GLN A 348 7.29 9.87 21.67
CA GLN A 348 7.72 9.90 23.08
C GLN A 348 8.19 8.51 23.50
N ARG A 349 9.23 8.02 22.83
CA ARG A 349 9.74 6.66 22.95
C ARG A 349 11.25 6.71 23.00
N TYR A 350 11.85 5.64 23.52
CA TYR A 350 13.30 5.55 23.65
C TYR A 350 13.92 4.98 22.38
N TRP A 351 13.37 3.86 21.88
CA TRP A 351 13.99 3.10 20.80
C TRP A 351 13.57 3.62 19.41
N GLY A 352 14.16 4.74 19.02
CA GLY A 352 14.04 5.35 17.69
C GLY A 352 15.20 6.30 17.42
N THR A 353 15.25 6.87 16.22
CA THR A 353 16.30 7.83 15.84
C THR A 353 16.12 9.14 16.62
N PRO A 354 17.09 9.64 17.40
CA PRO A 354 16.97 10.94 18.07
C PRO A 354 16.78 12.09 17.07
N ILE A 355 15.85 13.01 17.35
CA ILE A 355 15.62 14.19 16.50
C ILE A 355 16.80 15.17 16.68
N PRO A 356 17.49 15.59 15.60
CA PRO A 356 18.74 16.36 15.69
C PRO A 356 18.48 17.86 15.89
N MET A 357 17.66 18.23 16.87
CA MET A 357 17.32 19.61 17.21
C MET A 357 17.66 19.92 18.68
N ILE A 358 17.94 21.20 18.96
CA ILE A 358 18.29 21.73 20.28
C ILE A 358 17.34 22.88 20.61
N HIS A 359 16.78 22.87 21.82
CA HIS A 359 15.92 23.90 22.39
C HIS A 359 16.77 24.84 23.26
N CYS A 360 16.93 26.09 22.81
CA CYS A 360 17.65 27.14 23.51
C CYS A 360 16.69 28.26 23.90
N GLU A 361 16.70 28.67 25.16
CA GLU A 361 15.81 29.75 25.66
C GLU A 361 16.00 31.08 24.93
N LYS A 362 17.23 31.36 24.44
CA LYS A 362 17.55 32.60 23.73
C LYS A 362 17.35 32.51 22.22
N CYS A 363 17.61 31.35 21.63
CA CYS A 363 17.67 31.19 20.18
C CYS A 363 16.46 30.45 19.60
N GLY A 364 15.58 29.91 20.45
CA GLY A 364 14.51 29.02 20.04
C GLY A 364 15.04 27.63 19.68
N VAL A 365 14.40 27.02 18.69
CA VAL A 365 14.77 25.71 18.17
C VAL A 365 15.90 25.88 17.15
N VAL A 366 17.05 25.24 17.38
CA VAL A 366 18.21 25.30 16.48
C VAL A 366 18.67 23.88 16.09
N PRO A 367 19.12 23.67 14.85
CA PRO A 367 19.60 22.36 14.41
C PRO A 367 20.93 22.00 15.06
N VAL A 368 21.15 20.70 15.27
CA VAL A 368 22.48 20.16 15.57
C VAL A 368 23.38 20.36 14.33
N PRO A 369 24.63 20.83 14.47
CA PRO A 369 25.56 20.91 13.35
C PRO A 369 25.77 19.55 12.67
N GLU A 370 25.84 19.49 11.34
CA GLU A 370 26.03 18.22 10.62
C GLU A 370 27.30 17.47 11.05
N SER A 371 28.35 18.20 11.41
CA SER A 371 29.62 17.62 11.93
C SER A 371 29.49 16.96 13.30
N ASP A 372 28.44 17.27 14.06
CA ASP A 372 28.14 16.67 15.36
C ASP A 372 27.22 15.44 15.25
N LEU A 373 26.82 15.05 14.03
CA LEU A 373 26.03 13.84 13.80
C LEU A 373 26.92 12.58 13.81
N PRO A 374 26.42 11.44 14.33
CA PRO A 374 25.07 11.25 14.86
C PRO A 374 24.89 11.71 16.31
N VAL A 375 23.69 12.21 16.63
CA VAL A 375 23.21 12.28 18.02
C VAL A 375 22.90 10.85 18.47
N LEU A 376 23.80 10.28 19.27
CA LEU A 376 23.72 8.89 19.71
C LEU A 376 22.63 8.67 20.76
N LEU A 377 21.93 7.55 20.65
CA LEU A 377 21.00 7.08 21.68
C LEU A 377 21.79 6.54 22.90
N PRO A 378 21.61 7.07 24.11
CA PRO A 378 22.29 6.60 25.31
C PRO A 378 21.76 5.23 25.74
N TYR A 379 22.64 4.32 26.19
CA TYR A 379 22.23 2.95 26.57
C TYR A 379 21.48 2.90 27.90
N ASP A 380 21.94 3.66 28.90
CA ASP A 380 21.42 3.63 30.27
C ASP A 380 20.21 4.58 30.43
N VAL A 381 19.07 4.19 29.86
CA VAL A 381 17.79 4.94 29.96
C VAL A 381 16.68 4.04 30.47
N GLU A 382 15.90 4.53 31.43
CA GLU A 382 14.66 3.88 31.83
C GLU A 382 13.59 4.11 30.75
N PHE A 383 13.31 3.07 29.96
CA PHE A 383 12.43 3.13 28.79
C PHE A 383 11.00 2.65 29.04
N THR A 384 10.59 2.50 30.31
CA THR A 384 9.22 2.15 30.67
C THR A 384 8.29 3.32 30.32
N PRO A 385 7.27 3.13 29.46
CA PRO A 385 6.43 4.24 29.03
C PRO A 385 5.54 4.78 30.15
N ASP A 386 5.69 6.05 30.51
CA ASP A 386 4.84 6.77 31.46
C ASP A 386 4.14 7.99 30.86
N GLY A 387 4.23 8.15 29.53
CA GLY A 387 3.55 9.20 28.78
C GLY A 387 4.44 10.41 28.46
N GLU A 388 5.68 10.42 28.95
CA GLU A 388 6.73 11.35 28.55
C GLU A 388 7.81 10.62 27.76
N SER A 389 8.64 11.35 27.01
CA SER A 389 9.77 10.72 26.32
C SER A 389 10.80 10.25 27.35
N PRO A 390 11.24 8.96 27.32
CA PRO A 390 12.27 8.46 28.21
C PRO A 390 13.57 9.27 28.21
N LEU A 391 13.96 9.81 27.05
CA LEU A 391 15.19 10.60 26.91
C LEU A 391 15.14 11.91 27.71
N ALA A 392 13.94 12.47 27.95
CA ALA A 392 13.78 13.70 28.72
C ALA A 392 14.33 13.60 30.15
N LYS A 393 14.42 12.38 30.69
CA LYS A 393 14.91 12.08 32.05
C LYS A 393 16.41 11.79 32.09
N CYS A 394 17.08 11.71 30.94
CA CYS A 394 18.50 11.40 30.84
C CYS A 394 19.30 12.71 30.76
N ASP A 395 19.71 13.26 31.92
CA ASP A 395 20.43 14.54 31.98
C ASP A 395 21.72 14.56 31.15
N SER A 396 22.45 13.44 31.10
CA SER A 396 23.68 13.31 30.32
C SER A 396 23.45 13.41 28.80
N PHE A 397 22.26 13.02 28.34
CA PHE A 397 21.84 13.18 26.95
C PHE A 397 21.26 14.58 26.70
N MET A 398 20.36 15.02 27.58
CA MET A 398 19.57 16.23 27.39
C MET A 398 20.42 17.49 27.46
N ASN A 399 21.38 17.58 28.39
CA ASN A 399 22.19 18.79 28.58
C ASN A 399 23.22 18.97 27.45
N CYS A 400 23.15 20.09 26.74
CA CYS A 400 24.11 20.42 25.69
C CYS A 400 24.34 21.95 25.60
N LYS A 401 25.25 22.37 24.73
CA LYS A 401 25.45 23.80 24.41
C LYS A 401 24.70 24.16 23.15
N CYS A 402 24.11 25.36 23.14
CA CYS A 402 23.49 25.90 21.93
C CYS A 402 24.58 26.19 20.88
N PRO A 403 24.51 25.60 19.67
CA PRO A 403 25.51 25.83 18.62
C PRO A 403 25.50 27.27 18.08
N LYS A 404 24.42 28.04 18.33
CA LYS A 404 24.28 29.42 17.86
C LYS A 404 24.87 30.46 18.82
N CYS A 405 24.67 30.29 20.13
CA CYS A 405 25.04 31.30 21.13
C CYS A 405 25.98 30.80 22.23
N GLY A 406 26.30 29.50 22.28
CA GLY A 406 27.16 28.90 23.30
C GLY A 406 26.52 28.76 24.69
N GLY A 407 25.28 29.23 24.89
CA GLY A 407 24.54 29.08 26.15
C GLY A 407 24.12 27.65 26.45
N ASP A 408 23.67 27.40 27.68
CA ASP A 408 23.05 26.12 28.05
C ASP A 408 21.75 25.90 27.28
N ALA A 409 21.56 24.67 26.80
CA ALA A 409 20.41 24.27 26.02
C ALA A 409 20.07 22.81 26.27
N LYS A 410 18.91 22.39 25.77
CA LYS A 410 18.41 21.01 25.90
C LYS A 410 18.25 20.38 24.53
N ARG A 411 18.66 19.13 24.33
CA ARG A 411 18.33 18.38 23.11
C ARG A 411 16.81 18.17 22.99
N ASP A 412 16.34 17.88 21.79
CA ASP A 412 14.98 17.38 21.61
C ASP A 412 14.87 15.99 22.27
N PRO A 413 13.89 15.75 23.16
CA PRO A 413 13.76 14.47 23.85
C PRO A 413 13.06 13.42 22.98
N ASP A 414 12.39 13.79 21.89
CA ASP A 414 11.63 12.84 21.09
C ASP A 414 12.51 12.12 20.06
N THR A 415 12.08 10.92 19.68
CA THR A 415 12.67 10.15 18.58
C THR A 415 11.78 10.17 17.34
N MET A 416 12.33 9.95 16.17
CA MET A 416 11.56 9.78 14.94
C MET A 416 10.84 8.42 14.91
N ASP A 417 9.69 8.39 14.25
CA ASP A 417 8.94 7.17 13.97
C ASP A 417 9.70 6.25 13.01
N THR A 418 9.52 4.94 13.18
CA THR A 418 10.17 3.91 12.37
C THR A 418 9.91 4.03 10.87
N PHE A 419 8.80 4.67 10.45
CA PHE A 419 8.54 4.90 9.03
C PHE A 419 9.48 5.92 8.40
N VAL A 420 10.17 6.76 9.18
CA VAL A 420 11.26 7.62 8.67
C VAL A 420 12.45 6.75 8.28
N ASP A 421 12.75 5.73 9.08
CA ASP A 421 13.84 4.81 8.76
C ASP A 421 13.54 4.03 7.48
N SER A 422 12.29 3.57 7.30
CA SER A 422 11.90 2.70 6.18
C SER A 422 11.38 3.43 4.94
N SER A 423 11.44 4.76 4.89
CA SER A 423 10.99 5.55 3.72
C SER A 423 12.09 5.80 2.68
N TRP A 424 13.30 5.27 2.88
CA TRP A 424 14.43 5.49 1.95
C TRP A 424 15.52 4.40 2.01
N TYR A 425 15.31 3.33 2.78
CA TYR A 425 16.30 2.27 3.03
C TYR A 425 16.73 1.55 1.74
N GLU A 426 15.84 1.50 0.76
CA GLU A 426 16.08 0.97 -0.57
C GLU A 426 17.27 1.64 -1.27
N PHE A 427 17.45 2.95 -1.09
CA PHE A 427 18.58 3.69 -1.66
C PHE A 427 19.86 3.49 -0.85
N ARG A 428 19.73 3.25 0.46
CA ARG A 428 20.89 2.99 1.31
C ARG A 428 21.51 1.62 1.03
N TYR A 429 20.73 0.64 0.61
CA TYR A 429 21.27 -0.66 0.22
C TYR A 429 22.36 -0.54 -0.85
N VAL A 430 22.21 0.38 -1.80
CA VAL A 430 23.17 0.57 -2.90
C VAL A 430 24.57 0.98 -2.42
N ASP A 431 24.68 1.63 -1.27
CA ASP A 431 25.94 2.17 -0.75
C ASP A 431 25.99 2.16 0.79
N ASN A 432 25.65 1.01 1.38
CA ASN A 432 25.39 0.85 2.81
C ASN A 432 26.56 1.22 3.74
N LYS A 433 27.80 1.16 3.23
CA LYS A 433 29.05 1.41 3.97
C LYS A 433 29.59 2.84 3.86
N ASN A 434 28.90 3.74 3.14
CA ASN A 434 29.38 5.12 2.95
C ASN A 434 29.16 5.99 4.19
N ASP A 435 30.25 6.48 4.79
CA ASP A 435 30.26 7.31 6.00
C ASP A 435 30.29 8.83 5.72
N ASN A 436 30.55 9.20 4.47
CA ASN A 436 30.70 10.58 4.00
C ASN A 436 29.43 11.15 3.35
N ALA A 437 28.54 10.29 2.85
CA ALA A 437 27.26 10.68 2.26
C ALA A 437 26.14 9.67 2.58
N ILE A 438 24.89 10.12 2.47
CA ILE A 438 23.69 9.27 2.61
C ILE A 438 23.71 8.09 1.64
N PHE A 439 24.25 8.31 0.43
CA PHE A 439 24.64 7.31 -0.56
C PHE A 439 25.40 8.03 -1.71
N ASP A 440 26.11 7.26 -2.52
CA ASP A 440 26.64 7.71 -3.81
C ASP A 440 25.49 7.83 -4.85
N LYS A 441 25.34 9.03 -5.43
CA LYS A 441 24.26 9.34 -6.36
C LYS A 441 24.37 8.59 -7.69
N ASP A 442 25.59 8.39 -8.18
CA ASP A 442 25.84 7.70 -9.45
C ASP A 442 25.55 6.20 -9.30
N LYS A 443 25.87 5.62 -8.15
CA LYS A 443 25.47 4.23 -7.85
C LYS A 443 23.96 4.08 -7.74
N VAL A 444 23.28 4.98 -7.01
CA VAL A 444 21.81 4.92 -6.89
C VAL A 444 21.15 5.11 -8.25
N LYS A 445 21.62 6.05 -9.06
CA LYS A 445 21.13 6.23 -10.44
C LYS A 445 21.31 4.98 -11.32
N ALA A 446 22.36 4.20 -11.09
CA ALA A 446 22.62 2.99 -11.87
C ALA A 446 21.76 1.79 -11.45
N LEU A 447 21.26 1.76 -10.22
CA LEU A 447 20.55 0.61 -9.63
C LEU A 447 19.11 0.89 -9.21
N CYS A 448 18.69 2.15 -9.23
CA CYS A 448 17.35 2.59 -8.87
C CYS A 448 16.73 3.41 -10.01
N PRO A 449 15.38 3.53 -10.08
CA PRO A 449 14.38 3.06 -9.12
C PRO A 449 14.30 1.53 -9.00
N VAL A 450 13.73 1.02 -7.91
CA VAL A 450 13.59 -0.43 -7.69
C VAL A 450 12.64 -1.02 -8.73
N ASP A 451 13.11 -2.01 -9.49
CA ASP A 451 12.34 -2.63 -10.57
C ASP A 451 11.11 -3.39 -10.09
N LYS A 452 11.23 -4.08 -8.95
CA LYS A 452 10.16 -4.93 -8.40
C LYS A 452 10.18 -4.89 -6.88
N TYR A 453 9.18 -4.26 -6.29
CA TYR A 453 8.97 -4.25 -4.85
C TYR A 453 7.92 -5.25 -4.43
N VAL A 454 8.20 -6.03 -3.38
CA VAL A 454 7.33 -7.09 -2.87
C VAL A 454 7.07 -6.84 -1.40
N GLY A 455 5.80 -6.66 -1.03
CA GLY A 455 5.43 -6.35 0.35
C GLY A 455 3.93 -6.45 0.59
N GLY A 456 3.50 -6.46 1.86
CA GLY A 456 2.09 -6.66 2.18
C GLY A 456 1.19 -5.45 1.87
N PRO A 457 -0.11 -5.66 1.54
CA PRO A 457 -1.06 -4.59 1.23
C PRO A 457 -1.37 -3.67 2.42
N GLU A 458 -1.03 -4.08 3.65
CA GLU A 458 -1.15 -3.27 4.86
C GLU A 458 -0.35 -1.96 4.78
N HIS A 459 0.69 -1.88 3.95
CA HIS A 459 1.55 -0.71 3.82
C HIS A 459 1.08 0.31 2.77
N ALA A 460 -0.07 0.09 2.13
CA ALA A 460 -0.60 0.91 1.03
C ALA A 460 -0.64 2.41 1.34
N ALA A 461 -1.17 2.81 2.50
CA ALA A 461 -1.27 4.21 2.91
C ALA A 461 -0.21 4.65 3.94
N MET A 462 0.76 3.78 4.25
CA MET A 462 1.84 4.03 5.22
C MET A 462 3.18 4.10 4.49
N HIS A 463 4.03 3.08 4.67
CA HIS A 463 5.36 2.99 4.09
C HIS A 463 5.37 3.30 2.58
N LEU A 464 4.44 2.75 1.80
CA LEU A 464 4.40 3.02 0.35
C LEU A 464 4.07 4.47 0.02
N LEU A 465 3.33 5.19 0.87
CA LEU A 465 3.07 6.62 0.67
C LEU A 465 4.27 7.46 1.11
N TYR A 466 4.88 7.12 2.24
CA TYR A 466 6.04 7.82 2.79
C TYR A 466 7.29 7.66 1.92
N ALA A 467 7.56 6.47 1.38
CA ALA A 467 8.68 6.23 0.48
C ALA A 467 8.57 7.08 -0.79
N ARG A 468 7.36 7.17 -1.37
CA ARG A 468 7.09 8.03 -2.53
C ARG A 468 7.33 9.50 -2.22
N PHE A 469 6.82 9.98 -1.08
CA PHE A 469 7.06 11.36 -0.64
C PHE A 469 8.55 11.65 -0.45
N ILE A 470 9.27 10.78 0.24
CA ILE A 470 10.70 10.99 0.52
C ILE A 470 11.53 10.88 -0.76
N ALA A 471 11.21 9.98 -1.68
CA ALA A 471 11.85 9.93 -3.00
C ALA A 471 11.68 11.27 -3.74
N LYS A 472 10.47 11.82 -3.81
CA LYS A 472 10.21 13.13 -4.43
C LYS A 472 10.96 14.28 -3.74
N ALA A 473 10.99 14.29 -2.41
CA ALA A 473 11.78 15.27 -1.67
C ALA A 473 13.29 15.12 -1.94
N MET A 474 13.80 13.89 -2.00
CA MET A 474 15.19 13.60 -2.36
C MET A 474 15.53 14.03 -3.79
N ARG A 475 14.61 13.84 -4.74
CA ARG A 475 14.73 14.32 -6.13
C ARG A 475 14.86 15.83 -6.17
N ASP A 476 13.99 16.54 -5.46
CA ASP A 476 14.01 18.02 -5.43
C ASP A 476 15.24 18.58 -4.70
N MET A 477 15.86 17.77 -3.84
CA MET A 477 17.18 18.04 -3.24
C MET A 477 18.36 17.65 -4.15
N GLY A 478 18.10 17.08 -5.33
CA GLY A 478 19.09 16.65 -6.30
C GLY A 478 19.89 15.42 -5.86
N LEU A 479 19.33 14.57 -5.01
CA LEU A 479 19.95 13.32 -4.54
C LEU A 479 19.68 12.14 -5.48
N ILE A 480 18.52 12.14 -6.13
CA ILE A 480 18.11 11.15 -7.13
C ILE A 480 17.49 11.87 -8.34
N ASP A 481 17.32 11.16 -9.47
CA ASP A 481 16.81 11.72 -10.74
C ASP A 481 15.56 11.01 -11.28
N PHE A 482 14.83 10.31 -10.42
CA PHE A 482 13.58 9.63 -10.73
C PHE A 482 12.45 10.02 -9.75
N ASP A 483 11.20 9.87 -10.20
CA ASP A 483 10.02 10.41 -9.51
C ASP A 483 9.37 9.45 -8.50
N GLU A 484 9.61 8.14 -8.66
CA GLU A 484 8.95 7.08 -7.89
C GLU A 484 9.99 6.02 -7.48
N PRO A 485 10.00 5.56 -6.21
CA PRO A 485 11.02 4.63 -5.69
C PRO A 485 10.86 3.21 -6.21
N PHE A 486 9.63 2.80 -6.58
CA PHE A 486 9.29 1.44 -6.98
C PHE A 486 8.50 1.48 -8.31
N THR A 487 9.08 0.97 -9.39
CA THR A 487 8.41 0.97 -10.71
C THR A 487 7.30 -0.08 -10.79
N SER A 488 7.48 -1.22 -10.11
CA SER A 488 6.47 -2.26 -9.98
C SER A 488 6.28 -2.69 -8.51
N LEU A 489 5.04 -3.03 -8.15
CA LEU A 489 4.66 -3.51 -6.81
C LEU A 489 3.86 -4.80 -6.91
N VAL A 490 4.22 -5.81 -6.13
CA VAL A 490 3.44 -7.04 -5.95
C VAL A 490 3.15 -7.27 -4.48
N HIS A 491 1.87 -7.46 -4.17
CA HIS A 491 1.46 -7.89 -2.84
C HIS A 491 1.43 -9.40 -2.74
N GLN A 492 2.21 -9.98 -1.82
CA GLN A 492 2.09 -11.39 -1.49
C GLN A 492 0.76 -11.67 -0.77
N GLY A 493 0.19 -12.83 -1.03
CA GLY A 493 -0.96 -13.34 -0.34
C GLY A 493 -0.63 -13.77 1.09
N ILE A 494 -1.65 -13.83 1.94
CA ILE A 494 -1.48 -14.19 3.34
C ILE A 494 -1.54 -15.73 3.45
N ILE A 495 -0.47 -16.33 4.00
CA ILE A 495 -0.51 -17.73 4.41
C ILE A 495 -1.25 -17.84 5.74
N LEU A 496 -2.32 -18.63 5.74
CA LEU A 496 -3.18 -18.86 6.91
C LEU A 496 -2.68 -20.10 7.67
N GLY A 497 -2.94 -20.16 8.96
CA GLY A 497 -2.70 -21.34 9.78
C GLY A 497 -3.49 -22.56 9.27
N PRO A 498 -3.18 -23.76 9.78
CA PRO A 498 -3.94 -24.98 9.44
C PRO A 498 -5.45 -24.89 9.76
N ASP A 499 -5.82 -23.95 10.64
CA ASP A 499 -7.19 -23.63 11.04
C ASP A 499 -7.89 -22.65 10.09
N GLY A 500 -7.23 -22.21 9.02
CA GLY A 500 -7.77 -21.24 8.05
C GLY A 500 -7.78 -19.79 8.54
N ASN A 501 -7.16 -19.49 9.68
CA ASN A 501 -7.08 -18.14 10.22
C ASN A 501 -5.68 -17.55 10.05
N ARG A 502 -5.56 -16.21 10.06
CA ARG A 502 -4.24 -15.53 10.09
C ARG A 502 -3.41 -16.07 11.26
N MET A 503 -2.16 -16.46 10.98
CA MET A 503 -1.25 -17.01 11.98
C MET A 503 -0.92 -15.97 13.07
N SER A 504 -1.00 -16.37 14.34
CA SER A 504 -0.56 -15.54 15.45
C SER A 504 -0.10 -16.37 16.64
N LYS A 505 0.90 -15.87 17.39
CA LYS A 505 1.41 -16.54 18.60
C LYS A 505 0.31 -16.76 19.65
N SER A 506 -0.67 -15.85 19.74
CA SER A 506 -1.79 -15.96 20.68
C SER A 506 -2.78 -17.07 20.32
N ARG A 507 -2.89 -17.43 19.04
CA ARG A 507 -3.75 -18.53 18.56
C ARG A 507 -3.06 -19.88 18.58
N GLY A 508 -1.73 -19.91 18.77
CA GLY A 508 -0.94 -21.15 18.74
C GLY A 508 -0.94 -21.83 17.36
N ASN A 509 -1.37 -21.13 16.30
CA ASN A 509 -1.48 -21.66 14.94
C ASN A 509 -0.32 -21.25 14.02
N THR A 510 0.77 -20.74 14.60
CA THR A 510 1.98 -20.36 13.86
C THR A 510 2.77 -21.58 13.41
N VAL A 511 3.21 -21.57 12.16
CA VAL A 511 4.07 -22.62 11.59
C VAL A 511 5.51 -22.12 11.61
N ALA A 512 6.40 -22.85 12.29
CA ALA A 512 7.83 -22.54 12.32
C ALA A 512 8.54 -23.24 11.15
N PRO A 513 9.23 -22.50 10.25
CA PRO A 513 9.93 -23.11 9.10
C PRO A 513 10.99 -24.15 9.50
N ASP A 514 11.70 -23.91 10.60
CA ASP A 514 12.88 -24.68 11.04
C ASP A 514 12.63 -26.20 11.10
N GLU A 515 11.48 -26.62 11.64
CA GLU A 515 11.13 -28.05 11.76
C GLU A 515 10.93 -28.71 10.38
N TYR A 516 10.36 -27.97 9.42
CA TYR A 516 10.13 -28.45 8.07
C TYR A 516 11.41 -28.47 7.25
N VAL A 517 12.24 -27.42 7.37
CA VAL A 517 13.54 -27.35 6.70
C VAL A 517 14.45 -28.47 7.19
N ALA A 518 14.52 -28.73 8.50
CA ALA A 518 15.32 -29.81 9.07
C ALA A 518 14.85 -31.20 8.60
N LYS A 519 13.53 -31.39 8.41
CA LYS A 519 12.95 -32.69 8.04
C LYS A 519 12.97 -32.96 6.53
N TYR A 520 12.63 -31.98 5.72
CA TYR A 520 12.41 -32.14 4.27
C TYR A 520 13.48 -31.46 3.41
N GLY A 521 14.33 -30.63 3.99
CA GLY A 521 15.27 -29.79 3.28
C GLY A 521 14.68 -28.45 2.84
N SER A 522 15.56 -27.48 2.63
CA SER A 522 15.21 -26.11 2.23
C SER A 522 14.46 -26.06 0.89
N ASP A 523 14.91 -26.84 -0.10
CA ASP A 523 14.33 -26.81 -1.44
C ASP A 523 12.90 -27.33 -1.51
N VAL A 524 12.59 -28.38 -0.75
CA VAL A 524 11.21 -28.89 -0.65
C VAL A 524 10.31 -27.85 -0.01
N PHE A 525 10.79 -27.18 1.04
CA PHE A 525 10.04 -26.13 1.72
C PHE A 525 9.78 -24.92 0.80
N ARG A 526 10.81 -24.40 0.14
CA ARG A 526 10.71 -23.27 -0.82
C ARG A 526 9.81 -23.59 -2.00
N THR A 527 10.02 -24.75 -2.62
CA THR A 527 9.20 -25.21 -3.75
C THR A 527 7.75 -25.40 -3.34
N TYR A 528 7.47 -25.81 -2.09
CA TYR A 528 6.10 -25.84 -1.58
C TYR A 528 5.51 -24.45 -1.40
N LEU A 529 6.24 -23.47 -0.87
CA LEU A 529 5.76 -22.09 -0.78
C LEU A 529 5.42 -21.51 -2.16
N ALA A 530 6.23 -21.85 -3.17
CA ALA A 530 6.03 -21.44 -4.55
C ALA A 530 4.86 -22.19 -5.25
N PHE A 531 4.63 -23.47 -4.93
CA PHE A 531 3.61 -24.30 -5.59
C PHE A 531 2.25 -24.33 -4.91
N GLY A 532 2.24 -24.36 -3.57
CA GLY A 532 1.06 -24.61 -2.76
C GLY A 532 0.00 -23.52 -2.87
N PHE A 533 0.40 -22.34 -3.34
CA PHE A 533 -0.44 -21.14 -3.36
C PHE A 533 -0.20 -20.35 -4.65
N ALA A 534 -1.22 -19.66 -5.15
CA ALA A 534 -0.98 -18.52 -6.02
C ALA A 534 -0.32 -17.42 -5.18
N TYR A 535 0.82 -16.88 -5.64
CA TYR A 535 1.66 -16.00 -4.82
C TYR A 535 0.92 -14.81 -4.22
N THR A 536 0.03 -14.19 -5.01
CA THR A 536 -0.73 -13.00 -4.62
C THR A 536 -2.00 -13.30 -3.81
N GLU A 537 -2.45 -14.55 -3.78
CA GLU A 537 -3.68 -14.95 -3.06
C GLU A 537 -3.35 -15.59 -1.70
N GLY A 538 -2.30 -16.40 -1.63
CA GLY A 538 -1.96 -17.16 -0.43
C GLY A 538 -2.94 -18.32 -0.21
N GLY A 539 -3.13 -18.72 1.05
CA GLY A 539 -4.03 -19.82 1.39
C GLY A 539 -3.70 -20.52 2.69
N PRO A 540 -4.52 -21.51 3.11
CA PRO A 540 -4.30 -22.27 4.33
C PRO A 540 -3.11 -23.22 4.20
N TRP A 541 -2.22 -23.17 5.20
CA TRP A 541 -1.08 -24.07 5.30
C TRP A 541 -1.53 -25.54 5.34
N SER A 542 -0.82 -26.41 4.61
CA SER A 542 -1.08 -27.84 4.61
C SER A 542 0.19 -28.70 4.48
N ASP A 543 0.46 -29.51 5.50
CA ASP A 543 1.58 -30.46 5.50
C ASP A 543 1.50 -31.50 4.38
N LYS A 544 0.30 -31.78 3.86
CA LYS A 544 0.11 -32.68 2.71
C LYS A 544 0.75 -32.12 1.45
N GLY A 545 0.81 -30.80 1.30
CA GLY A 545 1.44 -30.15 0.15
C GLY A 545 2.94 -30.41 0.08
N LEU A 546 3.63 -30.42 1.23
CA LEU A 546 5.05 -30.76 1.31
C LEU A 546 5.33 -32.20 0.87
N GLN A 547 4.44 -33.14 1.20
CA GLN A 547 4.59 -34.54 0.76
C GLN A 547 4.49 -34.66 -0.77
N ALA A 548 3.67 -33.85 -1.44
CA ALA A 548 3.59 -33.82 -2.89
C ALA A 548 4.88 -33.28 -3.51
N ILE A 549 5.45 -32.21 -2.95
CA ILE A 549 6.73 -31.65 -3.41
C ILE A 549 7.90 -32.61 -3.15
N THR A 550 7.90 -33.32 -2.03
CA THR A 550 8.91 -34.37 -1.75
C THR A 550 8.88 -35.47 -2.82
N LYS A 551 7.68 -35.90 -3.24
CA LYS A 551 7.55 -36.88 -4.33
C LYS A 551 8.00 -36.31 -5.68
N PHE A 552 7.70 -35.04 -5.95
CA PHE A 552 8.11 -34.37 -7.17
C PHE A 552 9.64 -34.26 -7.27
N THR A 553 10.30 -33.75 -6.22
CA THR A 553 11.76 -33.64 -6.14
C THR A 553 12.45 -35.00 -6.25
N GLY A 554 11.95 -36.04 -5.57
CA GLY A 554 12.48 -37.40 -5.74
C GLY A 554 12.33 -37.97 -7.17
N ARG A 555 11.32 -37.55 -7.94
CA ARG A 555 11.22 -37.90 -9.38
C ARG A 555 12.25 -37.15 -10.22
N VAL A 556 12.55 -35.89 -9.88
CA VAL A 556 13.60 -35.10 -10.53
C VAL A 556 14.96 -35.76 -10.32
N GLU A 557 15.30 -36.10 -9.07
CA GLU A 557 16.56 -36.76 -8.73
C GLU A 557 16.71 -38.09 -9.48
N LYS A 558 15.68 -38.93 -9.45
CA LYS A 558 15.69 -40.21 -10.17
C LYS A 558 15.94 -40.02 -11.67
N LEU A 559 15.27 -39.05 -12.29
CA LEU A 559 15.46 -38.75 -13.70
C LEU A 559 16.89 -38.27 -13.98
N ALA A 560 17.44 -37.41 -13.12
CA ALA A 560 18.83 -36.94 -13.23
C ALA A 560 19.85 -38.08 -13.10
N GLU A 561 19.59 -39.06 -12.22
CA GLU A 561 20.42 -40.26 -12.07
C GLU A 561 20.35 -41.17 -13.30
N GLU A 562 19.17 -41.38 -13.87
CA GLU A 562 18.98 -42.19 -15.08
C GLU A 562 19.75 -41.66 -16.28
N VAL A 563 19.89 -40.34 -16.40
CA VAL A 563 20.64 -39.67 -17.48
C VAL A 563 22.10 -39.37 -17.12
N SER A 564 22.55 -39.74 -15.92
CA SER A 564 23.94 -39.51 -15.51
C SER A 564 24.91 -40.31 -16.40
N GLY A 565 26.04 -39.70 -16.75
CA GLY A 565 27.02 -40.27 -17.68
C GLY A 565 26.58 -40.35 -19.15
N THR A 566 25.35 -39.93 -19.49
CA THR A 566 24.92 -39.80 -20.89
C THR A 566 25.54 -38.54 -21.50
N PRO A 567 26.21 -38.62 -22.67
CA PRO A 567 26.77 -37.44 -23.33
C PRO A 567 25.69 -36.40 -23.65
N LYS A 568 26.06 -35.12 -23.61
CA LYS A 568 25.18 -34.03 -24.04
C LYS A 568 24.76 -34.24 -25.51
N CYS A 569 23.49 -34.00 -25.79
CA CYS A 569 22.92 -34.09 -27.13
C CYS A 569 22.89 -32.71 -27.79
N ASP A 570 23.31 -32.63 -29.05
CA ASP A 570 23.01 -31.49 -29.91
C ASP A 570 21.65 -31.69 -30.57
N ILE A 571 20.65 -30.93 -30.09
CA ILE A 571 19.27 -31.08 -30.57
C ILE A 571 19.14 -30.71 -32.05
N SER A 572 20.03 -29.85 -32.57
CA SER A 572 19.96 -29.39 -33.96
C SER A 572 20.30 -30.51 -34.95
N ALA A 573 21.01 -31.53 -34.47
CA ALA A 573 21.37 -32.73 -35.22
C ALA A 573 20.38 -33.89 -35.00
N LEU A 574 19.37 -33.74 -34.14
CA LEU A 574 18.40 -34.80 -33.83
C LEU A 574 17.33 -34.90 -34.93
N SER A 575 17.11 -36.11 -35.44
CA SER A 575 15.98 -36.38 -36.33
C SER A 575 14.67 -36.38 -35.55
N MET A 576 13.82 -35.39 -35.81
CA MET A 576 12.56 -35.18 -35.08
C MET A 576 11.40 -35.98 -35.69
N GLY A 577 11.11 -37.16 -35.13
CA GLY A 577 9.88 -37.92 -35.37
C GLY A 577 8.68 -37.34 -34.61
N LYS A 578 7.53 -38.04 -34.63
CA LYS A 578 6.31 -37.58 -33.96
C LYS A 578 6.53 -37.47 -32.45
N GLU A 579 7.13 -38.51 -31.86
CA GLU A 579 7.40 -38.60 -30.43
C GLU A 579 8.42 -37.55 -29.96
N GLU A 580 9.47 -37.29 -30.75
CA GLU A 580 10.44 -36.22 -30.46
C GLU A 580 9.80 -34.83 -30.56
N LYS A 581 8.99 -34.59 -31.60
CA LYS A 581 8.27 -33.31 -31.78
C LYS A 581 7.29 -33.04 -30.63
N ASP A 582 6.58 -34.07 -30.17
CA ASP A 582 5.65 -33.95 -29.04
C ASP A 582 6.40 -33.55 -27.75
N LEU A 583 7.53 -34.18 -27.44
CA LEU A 583 8.34 -33.80 -26.28
C LEU A 583 8.98 -32.42 -26.45
N ASN A 584 9.49 -32.12 -27.65
CA ASN A 584 10.10 -30.82 -27.96
C ASN A 584 9.08 -29.67 -27.84
N TYR A 585 7.82 -29.90 -28.24
CA TYR A 585 6.73 -28.96 -28.00
C TYR A 585 6.54 -28.70 -26.51
N VAL A 586 6.43 -29.76 -25.69
CA VAL A 586 6.23 -29.61 -24.24
C VAL A 586 7.42 -28.89 -23.59
N LEU A 587 8.65 -29.22 -23.98
CA LEU A 587 9.86 -28.57 -23.50
C LEU A 587 9.82 -27.06 -23.76
N ASN A 588 9.63 -26.65 -25.02
CA ASN A 588 9.62 -25.24 -25.41
C ASN A 588 8.44 -24.49 -24.81
N TYR A 589 7.28 -25.15 -24.71
CA TYR A 589 6.11 -24.59 -24.05
C TYR A 589 6.38 -24.36 -22.56
N THR A 590 7.03 -25.32 -21.89
CA THR A 590 7.41 -25.18 -20.48
C THR A 590 8.43 -24.05 -20.28
N ILE A 591 9.47 -23.92 -21.12
CA ILE A 591 10.41 -22.79 -21.05
C ILE A 591 9.66 -21.46 -21.22
N LYS A 592 8.82 -21.34 -22.27
CA LYS A 592 8.03 -20.13 -22.52
C LYS A 592 7.11 -19.80 -21.35
N SER A 593 6.38 -20.79 -20.84
CA SER A 593 5.44 -20.59 -19.73
C SER A 593 6.16 -20.20 -18.45
N VAL A 594 7.18 -20.95 -18.02
CA VAL A 594 7.94 -20.65 -16.79
C VAL A 594 8.58 -19.27 -16.87
N THR A 595 9.15 -18.89 -18.03
CA THR A 595 9.76 -17.56 -18.22
C THR A 595 8.72 -16.45 -18.01
N ASN A 596 7.55 -16.54 -18.64
CA ASN A 596 6.50 -15.54 -18.51
C ASN A 596 5.84 -15.55 -17.11
N ASP A 597 5.69 -16.73 -16.53
CA ASP A 597 4.98 -16.93 -15.27
C ASP A 597 5.82 -16.43 -14.09
N VAL A 598 7.15 -16.66 -14.08
CA VAL A 598 8.06 -16.17 -13.04
C VAL A 598 8.05 -14.64 -12.97
N ASP A 599 8.11 -13.96 -14.11
CA ASP A 599 8.02 -12.48 -14.18
C ASP A 599 6.71 -11.95 -13.58
N ARG A 600 5.64 -12.75 -13.66
CA ARG A 600 4.30 -12.44 -13.14
C ARG A 600 4.01 -13.03 -11.76
N PHE A 601 5.01 -13.63 -11.10
CA PHE A 601 4.87 -14.30 -9.80
C PHE A 601 3.86 -15.46 -9.81
N GLN A 602 3.63 -16.09 -10.97
CA GLN A 602 2.84 -17.31 -11.12
C GLN A 602 3.72 -18.56 -10.92
N PHE A 603 4.34 -18.62 -9.75
CA PHE A 603 5.30 -19.69 -9.41
C PHE A 603 4.65 -21.08 -9.36
N ASN A 604 3.38 -21.13 -8.95
CA ASN A 604 2.62 -22.37 -8.88
C ASN A 604 2.36 -22.99 -10.26
N THR A 605 2.01 -22.18 -11.25
CA THR A 605 1.84 -22.65 -12.62
C THR A 605 3.18 -23.00 -13.26
N SER A 606 4.26 -22.25 -12.93
CA SER A 606 5.63 -22.60 -13.35
C SER A 606 6.01 -24.02 -12.91
N ILE A 607 5.81 -24.34 -11.63
CA ILE A 607 6.10 -25.68 -11.09
C ILE A 607 5.18 -26.74 -11.70
N ALA A 608 3.89 -26.43 -11.92
CA ALA A 608 2.99 -27.34 -12.63
C ALA A 608 3.48 -27.69 -14.05
N ARG A 609 4.01 -26.71 -14.81
CA ARG A 609 4.58 -26.96 -16.14
C ARG A 609 5.84 -27.83 -16.09
N MET A 610 6.66 -27.68 -15.06
CA MET A 610 7.80 -28.56 -14.82
C MET A 610 7.35 -29.99 -14.48
N MET A 611 6.27 -30.16 -13.70
CA MET A 611 5.68 -31.49 -13.44
C MET A 611 5.15 -32.14 -14.73
N GLU A 612 4.50 -31.37 -15.61
CA GLU A 612 4.06 -31.84 -16.92
C GLU A 612 5.23 -32.25 -17.82
N LEU A 613 6.32 -31.48 -17.82
CA LEU A 613 7.54 -31.81 -18.55
C LEU A 613 8.14 -33.15 -18.10
N ILE A 614 8.25 -33.39 -16.79
CA ILE A 614 8.72 -34.68 -16.26
C ILE A 614 7.82 -35.83 -16.75
N ASN A 615 6.50 -35.63 -16.76
CA ASN A 615 5.57 -36.65 -17.25
C ASN A 615 5.77 -36.90 -18.76
N ALA A 616 6.01 -35.86 -19.56
CA ALA A 616 6.28 -35.97 -20.99
C ALA A 616 7.61 -36.71 -21.26
N ILE A 617 8.67 -36.38 -20.51
CA ILE A 617 9.96 -37.09 -20.57
C ILE A 617 9.75 -38.58 -20.26
N GLY A 618 9.05 -38.89 -19.17
CA GLY A 618 8.77 -40.28 -18.77
C GLY A 618 7.93 -41.04 -19.80
N LYS A 619 7.01 -40.37 -20.51
CA LYS A 619 6.25 -40.96 -21.61
C LYS A 619 7.15 -41.24 -22.82
N TYR A 620 8.02 -40.30 -23.19
CA TYR A 620 8.96 -40.47 -24.30
C TYR A 620 9.95 -41.61 -24.04
N GLN A 621 10.46 -41.75 -22.81
CA GLN A 621 11.35 -42.86 -22.41
C GLN A 621 10.73 -44.26 -22.60
N GLN A 622 9.39 -44.38 -22.64
CA GLN A 622 8.68 -45.64 -22.87
C GLN A 622 8.53 -45.99 -24.36
N THR A 623 8.91 -45.09 -25.27
CA THR A 623 8.84 -45.33 -26.70
C THR A 623 10.01 -46.21 -27.16
N ALA A 624 9.81 -46.97 -28.25
CA ALA A 624 10.79 -47.95 -28.71
C ALA A 624 12.13 -47.33 -29.16
N ASN A 625 12.11 -46.06 -29.58
CA ASN A 625 13.26 -45.37 -30.18
C ASN A 625 13.70 -44.14 -29.36
N ALA A 626 13.41 -44.11 -28.06
CA ALA A 626 13.74 -42.96 -27.22
C ALA A 626 15.25 -42.65 -27.23
N ASP A 627 15.61 -41.45 -27.69
CA ASP A 627 16.99 -40.98 -27.66
C ASP A 627 17.40 -40.54 -26.25
N LYS A 628 18.38 -41.24 -25.67
CA LYS A 628 18.86 -40.96 -24.31
C LYS A 628 19.51 -39.58 -24.18
N GLY A 629 20.18 -39.11 -25.24
CA GLY A 629 20.77 -37.78 -25.29
C GLY A 629 19.69 -36.70 -25.28
N PHE A 630 18.57 -36.90 -25.99
CA PHE A 630 17.46 -35.96 -25.96
C PHE A 630 16.78 -35.92 -24.58
N VAL A 631 16.60 -37.09 -23.95
CA VAL A 631 16.12 -37.19 -22.55
C VAL A 631 17.06 -36.42 -21.61
N ARG A 632 18.38 -36.58 -21.77
CA ARG A 632 19.40 -35.85 -21.02
C ARG A 632 19.25 -34.33 -21.21
N TYR A 633 19.12 -33.86 -22.45
CA TYR A 633 18.93 -32.45 -22.75
C TYR A 633 17.67 -31.87 -22.08
N CYS A 634 16.52 -32.54 -22.22
CA CYS A 634 15.28 -32.10 -21.57
C CYS A 634 15.41 -32.06 -20.03
N THR A 635 16.16 -33.00 -19.46
CA THR A 635 16.42 -33.04 -18.02
C THR A 635 17.31 -31.87 -17.59
N GLU A 636 18.36 -31.54 -18.34
CA GLU A 636 19.20 -30.36 -18.05
C GLU A 636 18.39 -29.06 -18.06
N ILE A 637 17.49 -28.89 -19.03
CA ILE A 637 16.58 -27.73 -19.08
C ILE A 637 15.63 -27.72 -17.86
N LEU A 638 15.06 -28.86 -17.49
CA LEU A 638 14.21 -28.97 -16.30
C LEU A 638 14.97 -28.51 -15.04
N ILE A 639 16.23 -28.93 -14.88
CA ILE A 639 17.08 -28.54 -13.75
C ILE A 639 17.36 -27.04 -13.76
N LEU A 640 17.64 -26.44 -14.92
CA LEU A 640 17.80 -24.98 -15.07
C LEU A 640 16.53 -24.22 -14.66
N LEU A 641 15.36 -24.64 -15.15
CA LEU A 641 14.07 -24.01 -14.83
C LEU A 641 13.68 -24.15 -13.36
N LEU A 642 14.09 -25.25 -12.72
CA LEU A 642 13.79 -25.53 -11.31
C LEU A 642 14.73 -24.77 -10.35
N SER A 643 15.89 -24.31 -10.82
CA SER A 643 16.93 -23.71 -9.99
C SER A 643 16.51 -22.49 -9.15
N PRO A 644 15.58 -21.60 -9.58
CA PRO A 644 15.12 -20.51 -8.72
C PRO A 644 14.31 -21.01 -7.50
N PHE A 645 13.71 -22.19 -7.59
CA PHE A 645 12.81 -22.75 -6.58
C PHE A 645 13.52 -23.75 -5.66
N ALA A 646 14.38 -24.59 -6.22
CA ALA A 646 15.17 -25.61 -5.52
C ALA A 646 16.68 -25.46 -5.82
N PRO A 647 17.30 -24.35 -5.39
CA PRO A 647 18.67 -24.00 -5.78
C PRO A 647 19.74 -25.02 -5.35
N HIS A 648 19.61 -25.65 -4.19
CA HIS A 648 20.68 -26.52 -3.65
C HIS A 648 20.72 -27.87 -4.39
N MET A 649 19.58 -28.52 -4.53
CA MET A 649 19.39 -29.79 -5.24
C MET A 649 19.77 -29.65 -6.71
N THR A 650 19.38 -28.53 -7.34
CA THR A 650 19.69 -28.31 -8.76
C THR A 650 21.18 -28.03 -8.98
N GLU A 651 21.85 -27.28 -8.10
CA GLU A 651 23.31 -27.11 -8.11
C GLU A 651 24.03 -28.46 -7.92
N GLU A 652 23.61 -29.28 -6.94
CA GLU A 652 24.21 -30.60 -6.69
C GLU A 652 24.02 -31.54 -7.87
N ILE A 653 22.83 -31.59 -8.47
CA ILE A 653 22.59 -32.37 -9.69
C ILE A 653 23.48 -31.86 -10.83
N TRP A 654 23.58 -30.54 -11.00
CA TRP A 654 24.35 -29.91 -12.07
C TRP A 654 25.85 -30.21 -12.00
N CYS A 655 26.43 -30.20 -10.80
CA CYS A 655 27.85 -30.46 -10.60
C CYS A 655 28.12 -31.96 -10.51
N GLU A 656 27.45 -32.67 -9.61
CA GLU A 656 27.81 -34.04 -9.23
C GLU A 656 27.23 -35.10 -10.17
N LYS A 657 25.98 -34.93 -10.63
CA LYS A 657 25.33 -35.92 -11.53
C LYS A 657 25.61 -35.63 -12.99
N PHE A 658 25.73 -34.35 -13.33
CA PHE A 658 25.90 -33.89 -14.69
C PHE A 658 27.36 -33.60 -15.06
N GLY A 659 28.25 -33.49 -14.08
CA GLY A 659 29.70 -33.39 -14.28
C GLY A 659 30.18 -32.02 -14.76
N ASN A 660 29.41 -30.96 -14.53
CA ASN A 660 29.85 -29.59 -14.86
C ASN A 660 30.76 -29.06 -13.73
N ASP A 661 31.81 -28.33 -14.08
CA ASP A 661 32.83 -27.80 -13.16
C ASP A 661 32.55 -26.35 -12.71
N TYR A 662 31.36 -25.84 -13.01
CA TYR A 662 30.90 -24.49 -12.70
C TYR A 662 29.46 -24.54 -12.18
N SER A 663 29.07 -23.51 -11.41
CA SER A 663 27.74 -23.45 -10.81
C SER A 663 26.63 -23.26 -11.85
N ILE A 664 25.46 -23.85 -11.59
CA ILE A 664 24.27 -23.67 -12.41
C ILE A 664 23.89 -22.19 -12.56
N PHE A 665 24.19 -21.36 -11.55
CA PHE A 665 23.90 -19.93 -11.57
C PHE A 665 24.81 -19.12 -12.50
N ASN A 666 25.86 -19.74 -13.06
CA ASN A 666 26.65 -19.16 -14.15
C ASN A 666 26.05 -19.45 -15.54
N GLN A 667 24.96 -20.21 -15.63
CA GLN A 667 24.28 -20.48 -16.89
C GLN A 667 23.36 -19.34 -17.32
N LYS A 668 23.18 -19.24 -18.64
CA LYS A 668 22.11 -18.41 -19.20
C LYS A 668 20.77 -19.10 -18.95
N TRP A 669 19.74 -18.28 -18.70
CA TRP A 669 18.37 -18.76 -18.69
C TRP A 669 18.02 -19.42 -20.03
N PRO A 670 17.34 -20.58 -20.05
CA PRO A 670 17.01 -21.29 -21.28
C PRO A 670 16.06 -20.47 -22.17
N SER A 671 16.29 -20.50 -23.48
CA SER A 671 15.42 -19.90 -24.50
C SER A 671 14.54 -20.96 -25.16
N PHE A 672 13.33 -20.58 -25.58
CA PHE A 672 12.44 -21.45 -26.34
C PHE A 672 12.49 -21.13 -27.85
N ASP A 673 12.22 -22.14 -28.66
CA ASP A 673 12.03 -22.06 -30.11
C ASP A 673 10.53 -21.94 -30.44
N GLU A 674 10.14 -20.83 -31.09
CA GLU A 674 8.75 -20.61 -31.50
C GLU A 674 8.26 -21.62 -32.53
N SER A 675 9.14 -22.14 -33.38
CA SER A 675 8.76 -23.12 -34.41
C SER A 675 8.36 -24.47 -33.81
N ALA A 676 8.96 -24.84 -32.67
CA ALA A 676 8.62 -26.03 -31.91
C ALA A 676 7.24 -25.94 -31.21
N LEU A 677 6.64 -24.75 -31.15
CA LEU A 677 5.30 -24.52 -30.60
C LEU A 677 4.19 -24.67 -31.66
N VAL A 678 4.54 -25.03 -32.88
CA VAL A 678 3.58 -25.36 -33.93
C VAL A 678 3.34 -26.87 -33.90
N LYS A 679 2.09 -27.29 -33.71
CA LYS A 679 1.72 -28.69 -33.84
C LYS A 679 1.39 -28.99 -35.29
N ASP A 680 1.83 -30.14 -35.79
CA ASP A 680 1.44 -30.65 -37.11
C ASP A 680 -0.03 -31.12 -37.10
N GLU A 681 -0.47 -31.69 -35.97
CA GLU A 681 -1.83 -32.19 -35.73
C GLU A 681 -2.41 -31.58 -34.44
N ILE A 682 -3.73 -31.32 -34.44
CA ILE A 682 -4.45 -30.80 -33.29
C ILE A 682 -5.67 -31.67 -32.97
N GLU A 683 -5.85 -31.97 -31.69
CA GLU A 683 -7.04 -32.66 -31.21
C GLU A 683 -8.22 -31.69 -31.18
N ILE A 684 -9.28 -31.97 -31.94
CA ILE A 684 -10.53 -31.21 -31.90
C ILE A 684 -11.68 -32.03 -31.33
N ALA A 685 -12.60 -31.37 -30.63
CA ALA A 685 -13.82 -32.01 -30.17
C ALA A 685 -14.86 -32.10 -31.30
N VAL A 686 -15.44 -33.28 -31.51
CA VAL A 686 -16.57 -33.48 -32.42
C VAL A 686 -17.87 -33.48 -31.62
N GLN A 687 -18.76 -32.55 -31.96
CA GLN A 687 -20.06 -32.39 -31.33
C GLN A 687 -21.18 -32.77 -32.30
N ILE A 688 -22.25 -33.38 -31.78
CA ILE A 688 -23.52 -33.57 -32.49
C ILE A 688 -24.59 -32.76 -31.75
N ASN A 689 -25.20 -31.78 -32.42
CA ASN A 689 -26.14 -30.83 -31.82
C ASN A 689 -25.62 -30.19 -30.51
N GLY A 690 -24.34 -29.79 -30.51
CA GLY A 690 -23.69 -29.13 -29.37
C GLY A 690 -23.20 -30.06 -28.25
N LYS A 691 -23.46 -31.37 -28.31
CA LYS A 691 -22.96 -32.35 -27.32
C LYS A 691 -21.70 -33.04 -27.83
N VAL A 692 -20.60 -32.96 -27.08
CA VAL A 692 -19.34 -33.65 -27.39
C VAL A 692 -19.59 -35.16 -27.45
N SER A 693 -19.24 -35.76 -28.59
CA SER A 693 -19.44 -37.18 -28.86
C SER A 693 -18.11 -37.93 -28.85
N PHE A 694 -17.08 -37.39 -29.51
CA PHE A 694 -15.73 -37.94 -29.51
C PHE A 694 -14.72 -36.84 -29.88
N LYS A 695 -13.44 -37.20 -29.94
CA LYS A 695 -12.35 -36.32 -30.38
C LYS A 695 -11.54 -36.99 -31.49
N ILE A 696 -10.98 -36.17 -32.37
CA ILE A 696 -10.12 -36.61 -33.47
C ILE A 696 -8.91 -35.68 -33.60
N ASP A 697 -7.80 -36.21 -34.07
CA ASP A 697 -6.64 -35.42 -34.49
C ASP A 697 -6.81 -35.02 -35.96
N VAL A 698 -6.60 -33.75 -36.25
CA VAL A 698 -6.65 -33.19 -37.62
C VAL A 698 -5.38 -32.37 -37.89
N PRO A 699 -4.91 -32.25 -39.14
CA PRO A 699 -3.80 -31.36 -39.45
C PRO A 699 -4.09 -29.93 -38.98
N ALA A 700 -3.10 -29.25 -38.39
CA ALA A 700 -3.31 -27.95 -37.75
C ALA A 700 -3.75 -26.84 -38.71
N ASP A 701 -3.35 -26.96 -39.98
CA ASP A 701 -3.72 -26.07 -41.07
C ASP A 701 -5.00 -26.51 -41.81
N ALA A 702 -5.60 -27.65 -41.44
CA ALA A 702 -6.76 -28.22 -42.11
C ALA A 702 -7.92 -27.22 -42.21
N ASP A 703 -8.45 -27.09 -43.42
CA ASP A 703 -9.65 -26.32 -43.68
C ASP A 703 -10.91 -27.09 -43.25
N GLN A 704 -12.06 -26.42 -43.32
CA GLN A 704 -13.32 -27.03 -42.93
C GLN A 704 -13.65 -28.29 -43.73
N ALA A 705 -13.31 -28.34 -45.03
CA ALA A 705 -13.63 -29.47 -45.89
C ALA A 705 -12.80 -30.70 -45.52
N ALA A 706 -11.50 -30.52 -45.26
CA ALA A 706 -10.61 -31.56 -44.79
C ALA A 706 -11.07 -32.11 -43.43
N VAL A 707 -11.41 -31.23 -42.49
CA VAL A 707 -11.92 -31.63 -41.16
C VAL A 707 -13.27 -32.35 -41.28
N GLU A 708 -14.18 -31.88 -42.12
CA GLU A 708 -15.47 -32.55 -42.35
C GLU A 708 -15.29 -33.94 -42.95
N GLY A 709 -14.33 -34.11 -43.86
CA GLY A 709 -13.95 -35.42 -44.41
C GLY A 709 -13.43 -36.38 -43.34
N LEU A 710 -12.52 -35.90 -42.46
CA LEU A 710 -11.98 -36.69 -41.35
C LEU A 710 -13.06 -37.07 -40.33
N VAL A 711 -13.95 -36.13 -39.98
CA VAL A 711 -15.07 -36.41 -39.06
C VAL A 711 -16.01 -37.46 -39.64
N LYS A 712 -16.38 -37.36 -40.93
CA LYS A 712 -17.28 -38.33 -41.57
C LYS A 712 -16.65 -39.70 -41.78
N GLY A 713 -15.33 -39.73 -41.96
CA GLY A 713 -14.56 -40.98 -42.12
C GLY A 713 -14.28 -41.72 -40.80
N ASP A 714 -14.53 -41.10 -39.65
CA ASP A 714 -14.32 -41.73 -38.34
C ASP A 714 -15.41 -42.77 -38.05
N GLU A 715 -15.02 -43.99 -37.67
CA GLU A 715 -15.95 -45.11 -37.41
C GLU A 715 -16.97 -44.80 -36.30
N ARG A 716 -16.65 -43.88 -35.38
CA ARG A 716 -17.53 -43.46 -34.29
C ARG A 716 -18.62 -42.49 -34.76
N PHE A 717 -18.43 -41.87 -35.93
CA PHE A 717 -19.31 -40.80 -36.43
C PHE A 717 -20.71 -41.30 -36.76
N GLU A 718 -20.83 -42.42 -37.50
CA GLU A 718 -22.14 -42.99 -37.88
C GLU A 718 -22.99 -43.34 -36.65
N LYS A 719 -22.35 -43.90 -35.63
CA LYS A 719 -23.00 -44.18 -34.34
C LYS A 719 -23.44 -42.91 -33.63
N ALA A 720 -22.63 -41.86 -33.66
CA ALA A 720 -22.96 -40.57 -33.05
C ALA A 720 -24.08 -39.83 -33.81
N LEU A 721 -24.11 -39.96 -35.14
CA LEU A 721 -25.14 -39.40 -36.00
C LEU A 721 -26.48 -40.12 -35.82
N ALA A 722 -26.46 -41.43 -35.55
CA ALA A 722 -27.62 -42.25 -35.21
C ALA A 722 -28.75 -42.16 -36.27
N GLY A 723 -28.38 -42.18 -37.55
CA GLY A 723 -29.32 -42.13 -38.67
C GLY A 723 -29.96 -40.76 -38.95
N ARG A 724 -29.55 -39.70 -38.23
CA ARG A 724 -30.02 -38.32 -38.46
C ARG A 724 -29.37 -37.72 -39.70
N ASN A 725 -30.09 -36.84 -40.39
CA ASN A 725 -29.55 -36.16 -41.56
C ASN A 725 -28.73 -34.94 -41.14
N ILE A 726 -27.56 -34.75 -41.74
CA ILE A 726 -26.70 -33.59 -41.49
C ILE A 726 -27.34 -32.36 -42.15
N VAL A 727 -27.64 -31.34 -41.34
CA VAL A 727 -28.18 -30.05 -41.78
C VAL A 727 -27.08 -29.02 -41.98
N LYS A 728 -26.07 -29.03 -41.10
CA LYS A 728 -24.96 -28.06 -41.15
C LYS A 728 -23.73 -28.61 -40.44
N PHE A 729 -22.56 -28.39 -41.03
CA PHE A 729 -21.27 -28.61 -40.39
C PHE A 729 -20.65 -27.25 -40.01
N ILE A 730 -20.19 -27.12 -38.76
CA ILE A 730 -19.58 -25.90 -38.25
C ILE A 730 -18.20 -26.25 -37.70
N TYR A 731 -17.15 -25.75 -38.34
CA TYR A 731 -15.80 -25.88 -37.85
C TYR A 731 -15.34 -24.58 -37.20
N VAL A 732 -14.98 -24.64 -35.92
CA VAL A 732 -14.24 -23.58 -35.24
C VAL A 732 -12.77 -23.97 -35.31
N LYS A 733 -12.03 -23.31 -36.21
CA LYS A 733 -10.64 -23.63 -36.51
C LYS A 733 -9.83 -23.77 -35.22
N GLY A 734 -9.16 -24.90 -35.07
CA GLY A 734 -8.30 -25.14 -33.92
C GLY A 734 -8.98 -25.65 -32.66
N ARG A 735 -10.31 -25.81 -32.64
CA ARG A 735 -11.06 -26.08 -31.39
C ARG A 735 -12.05 -27.23 -31.50
N LEU A 736 -13.02 -27.14 -32.40
CA LEU A 736 -14.12 -28.11 -32.47
C LEU A 736 -14.79 -28.15 -33.83
N ALA A 737 -15.42 -29.28 -34.13
CA ALA A 737 -16.36 -29.46 -35.22
C ALA A 737 -17.74 -29.79 -34.64
N ASN A 738 -18.76 -29.00 -34.93
CA ASN A 738 -20.14 -29.25 -34.52
C ASN A 738 -21.01 -29.60 -35.73
N VAL A 739 -21.60 -30.80 -35.68
CA VAL A 739 -22.51 -31.32 -36.70
C VAL A 739 -23.94 -31.12 -36.20
N VAL A 740 -24.66 -30.26 -36.89
CA VAL A 740 -26.09 -30.05 -36.67
C VAL A 740 -26.83 -31.10 -37.48
N ALA A 741 -27.54 -32.01 -36.80
CA ALA A 741 -28.24 -33.12 -37.41
C ALA A 741 -29.71 -33.19 -36.93
N LYS A 742 -30.63 -33.55 -37.83
CA LYS A 742 -32.07 -33.67 -37.58
C LYS A 742 -32.59 -35.08 -37.84
#